data_AF-A0A925S6T7-F1
#
_entry.id   AF-A0A925S6T7-F1
#
_cell.length_a   1.000
_cell.length_b   1.000
_cell.length_c   1.000
_cell.angle_alpha   90.00
_cell.angle_beta   90.00
_cell.angle_gamma   90.00
#
_symmetry.space_group_name_H-M   'P 1'
#
loop_
_entity.id
_entity.type
_entity.pdbx_description
1 polymer ?
#
loop_
_entity_poly.entity_id
_entity_poly.type
_entity_poly.pdbx_seq_one_letter_code
_entity_poly.pdbx_strand_id
1 'polypeptide(L)'
;MESQTENSGQEVLGSLGWLVDRTNQQVLGTIWLADNSQAISCAHLVVPYSTFPEALQVSFPATGIACGVKDMEFHPDFDRWMAKRIVGQSGMVPSYDLISQHQNVVALKLTNVLKPLDRDLMARVNAALILPVPSQENTLVSGQAGRIELTSVLQTLVNARNYGTLVLTNDRNQTVARMFLEDGKLTHAQFRNSRNEDAIYRLITSEIERFPFHFLPQSEASWCNFPPMVKSTTFLLMEAYRRMEEQSQLVQQLGGLNAVAVRVTEQLNFDLLPEEWRPLSAYIWNCINPEMSLGSLTRSLSLDGYSVLGSVQTLLSSGQIAIEQREAALASSSLPLVMSVESHLTNGDDVYALGIDPYSYQPVLMRAYIIEEFWQGLEHHMVSSASLPLELAGAPLVKDGAVVGIHCGPLVQEFGVYGDGFEPQLFISVASAFTCLGLHLPKPGLSGAFPAVPDSDVTFATESSTALSAVNAASSAKVAQSNSNPDMRATGSSDSHSTMRSKSSMETREISAPLQKFSSLFGSIKGAVDNFKKVPPPPAGQFLQAQMLRQTISSNKFAKTPDKTEFMTGDFVKFEVKTFEECYIYMVAKPSTSQPPKLLFPYTYDEDQKIEKGISITLPERVTDRTSGNHSGSGKHATAGVFIPASPGKEDVYLIASRKPLFEAFTMPNAEQIIADNLEECCRDVPHASAITLAVGVIIMGVEGDLQAIDTSQRVNILCMRMSHTR
;
A
#
# COMPACT_ATOMS: atom_id res chain seq x y z
N MET A 1 4.27 -42.91 -18.47
CA MET A 1 4.34 -41.53 -17.95
C MET A 1 5.24 -41.61 -16.74
N GLU A 2 6.52 -41.34 -16.92
CA GLU A 2 7.45 -41.19 -15.79
C GLU A 2 6.92 -40.02 -14.95
N SER A 3 6.67 -40.27 -13.66
CA SER A 3 6.34 -39.19 -12.73
C SER A 3 7.49 -38.21 -12.77
N GLN A 4 7.28 -37.03 -13.33
CA GLN A 4 8.20 -35.91 -13.12
C GLN A 4 8.40 -35.84 -11.61
N THR A 5 9.62 -36.12 -11.16
CA THR A 5 10.00 -35.93 -9.77
C THR A 5 9.70 -34.47 -9.47
N GLU A 6 8.63 -34.22 -8.72
CA GLU A 6 8.30 -32.88 -8.24
C GLU A 6 9.56 -32.38 -7.53
N ASN A 7 10.24 -31.42 -8.13
CA ASN A 7 11.39 -30.77 -7.51
C ASN A 7 10.89 -30.24 -6.17
N SER A 8 11.40 -30.80 -5.08
CA SER A 8 10.90 -30.58 -3.71
C SER A 8 11.10 -29.14 -3.19
N GLY A 9 11.48 -28.20 -4.07
CA GLY A 9 11.89 -26.84 -3.73
C GLY A 9 13.20 -26.77 -2.94
N GLN A 10 13.69 -27.88 -2.37
CA GLN A 10 14.86 -27.89 -1.49
C GLN A 10 16.16 -27.50 -2.22
N GLU A 11 16.28 -27.87 -3.49
CA GLU A 11 17.46 -27.60 -4.30
C GLU A 11 17.71 -26.09 -4.52
N VAL A 12 16.64 -25.29 -4.48
CA VAL A 12 16.71 -23.83 -4.73
C VAL A 12 16.82 -23.01 -3.44
N LEU A 13 16.69 -23.63 -2.26
CA LEU A 13 16.70 -22.92 -0.98
C LEU A 13 18.04 -22.22 -0.69
N GLY A 14 19.15 -22.79 -1.16
CA GLY A 14 20.46 -22.14 -0.99
C GLY A 14 20.59 -20.83 -1.75
N SER A 15 19.70 -20.58 -2.71
CA SER A 15 19.69 -19.40 -3.58
C SER A 15 18.74 -18.32 -3.08
N LEU A 16 17.93 -18.63 -2.06
CA LEU A 16 17.01 -17.71 -1.40
C LEU A 16 17.68 -17.15 -0.15
N GLY A 17 17.59 -15.84 0.02
CA GLY A 17 18.13 -15.14 1.16
C GLY A 17 17.19 -14.07 1.70
N TRP A 18 17.63 -13.45 2.77
CA TRP A 18 17.02 -12.30 3.38
C TRP A 18 17.85 -11.06 3.11
N LEU A 19 17.15 -9.99 2.76
CA LEU A 19 17.72 -8.67 2.79
C LEU A 19 17.62 -8.14 4.23
N VAL A 20 18.76 -7.85 4.85
CA VAL A 20 18.87 -7.48 6.27
C VAL A 20 19.44 -6.07 6.39
N ASP A 21 18.76 -5.24 7.18
CA ASP A 21 19.33 -3.99 7.68
C ASP A 21 20.30 -4.28 8.81
N ARG A 22 21.59 -4.01 8.58
CA ARG A 22 22.64 -4.32 9.53
C ARG A 22 22.64 -3.43 10.78
N THR A 23 21.97 -2.29 10.75
CA THR A 23 21.94 -1.33 11.87
C THR A 23 21.01 -1.76 13.00
N ASN A 24 19.96 -2.53 12.69
CA ASN A 24 18.99 -3.04 13.66
C ASN A 24 18.69 -4.54 13.49
N GLN A 25 19.39 -5.23 12.57
CA GLN A 25 19.20 -6.64 12.22
C GLN A 25 17.79 -6.99 11.74
N GLN A 26 17.05 -6.01 11.21
CA GLN A 26 15.71 -6.23 10.70
C GLN A 26 15.76 -6.87 9.31
N VAL A 27 15.00 -7.95 9.11
CA VAL A 27 14.73 -8.49 7.78
C VAL A 27 13.75 -7.57 7.07
N LEU A 28 14.18 -7.04 5.92
CA LEU A 28 13.41 -6.12 5.09
C LEU A 28 12.55 -6.87 4.07
N GLY A 29 13.06 -7.99 3.54
CA GLY A 29 12.36 -8.81 2.56
C GLY A 29 13.19 -10.00 2.10
N THR A 30 12.67 -10.70 1.10
CA THR A 30 13.35 -11.80 0.41
C THR A 30 14.18 -11.30 -0.76
N ILE A 31 15.25 -12.02 -1.04
CA ILE A 31 16.13 -11.82 -2.18
C ILE A 31 16.53 -13.18 -2.73
N TRP A 32 16.87 -13.27 -4.01
CA TRP A 32 17.33 -14.50 -4.63
C TRP A 32 18.50 -14.25 -5.59
N LEU A 33 19.38 -15.24 -5.75
CA LEU A 33 20.55 -15.15 -6.64
C LEU A 33 20.12 -15.27 -8.11
N ALA A 34 20.42 -14.24 -8.91
CA ALA A 34 20.31 -14.30 -10.37
C ALA A 34 21.63 -14.74 -11.02
N ASP A 35 22.76 -14.44 -10.37
CA ASP A 35 24.07 -15.02 -10.65
C ASP A 35 24.91 -15.11 -9.35
N ASN A 36 26.19 -15.48 -9.43
CA ASN A 36 27.07 -15.64 -8.26
C ASN A 36 27.45 -14.31 -7.57
N SER A 37 27.14 -13.17 -8.17
CA SER A 37 27.53 -11.82 -7.75
C SER A 37 26.36 -10.84 -7.71
N GLN A 38 25.21 -11.20 -8.26
CA GLN A 38 24.02 -10.37 -8.36
C GLN A 38 22.80 -11.10 -7.83
N ALA A 39 21.95 -10.36 -7.13
CA ALA A 39 20.73 -10.88 -6.55
C ALA A 39 19.57 -9.91 -6.76
N ILE A 40 18.35 -10.43 -6.84
CA ILE A 40 17.15 -9.67 -7.22
C ILE A 40 16.21 -9.57 -6.03
N SER A 41 15.64 -8.37 -5.84
CA SER A 41 14.58 -8.10 -4.87
C SER A 41 13.69 -6.96 -5.36
N CYS A 42 12.77 -6.50 -4.52
CA CYS A 42 11.94 -5.34 -4.82
C CYS A 42 12.66 -4.02 -4.51
N ALA A 43 12.51 -3.04 -5.40
CA ALA A 43 13.15 -1.74 -5.26
C ALA A 43 12.68 -0.96 -4.03
N HIS A 44 11.41 -1.08 -3.67
CA HIS A 44 10.82 -0.38 -2.53
C HIS A 44 11.46 -0.73 -1.17
N LEU A 45 12.06 -1.92 -1.06
CA LEU A 45 12.72 -2.37 0.17
C LEU A 45 14.06 -1.65 0.40
N VAL A 46 14.77 -1.33 -0.69
CA VAL A 46 16.13 -0.78 -0.63
C VAL A 46 16.21 0.71 -0.97
N VAL A 47 15.16 1.31 -1.52
CA VAL A 47 15.18 2.74 -1.88
C VAL A 47 15.59 3.66 -0.71
N PRO A 48 15.22 3.40 0.57
CA PRO A 48 15.69 4.23 1.69
C PRO A 48 17.21 4.15 1.89
N TYR A 49 17.84 3.06 1.46
CA TYR A 49 19.27 2.76 1.59
C TYR A 49 20.06 3.08 0.32
N SER A 50 19.44 3.64 -0.72
CA SER A 50 20.09 3.89 -2.03
C SER A 50 21.42 4.67 -1.96
N THR A 51 21.67 5.42 -0.89
CA THR A 51 22.92 6.16 -0.64
C THR A 51 23.89 5.45 0.32
N PHE A 52 23.49 4.32 0.90
CA PHE A 52 24.22 3.55 1.91
C PHE A 52 24.07 2.03 1.67
N PRO A 53 24.47 1.49 0.49
CA PRO A 53 24.39 0.05 0.22
C PRO A 53 25.10 -0.78 1.29
N GLU A 54 26.19 -0.29 1.87
CA GLU A 54 26.97 -0.99 2.88
C GLU A 54 26.21 -1.23 4.21
N ALA A 55 25.11 -0.50 4.44
CA ALA A 55 24.20 -0.72 5.57
C ALA A 55 23.32 -1.97 5.39
N LEU A 56 23.28 -2.54 4.18
CA LEU A 56 22.54 -3.73 3.85
C LEU A 56 23.46 -4.96 3.80
N GLN A 57 22.90 -6.08 4.20
CA GLN A 57 23.48 -7.41 4.10
C GLN A 57 22.47 -8.35 3.47
N VAL A 58 22.96 -9.33 2.72
CA VAL A 58 22.17 -10.46 2.26
C VAL A 58 22.59 -11.69 3.06
N SER A 59 21.62 -12.36 3.68
CA SER A 59 21.86 -13.57 4.47
C SER A 59 21.15 -14.75 3.81
N PHE A 60 21.88 -15.80 3.44
CA PHE A 60 21.34 -17.04 2.90
C PHE A 60 21.24 -18.08 4.03
N PRO A 61 20.10 -18.16 4.74
CA PRO A 61 20.01 -18.95 5.97
C PRO A 61 20.23 -20.45 5.72
N ALA A 62 19.84 -20.97 4.56
CA ALA A 62 19.98 -22.39 4.24
C ALA A 62 21.45 -22.83 4.06
N THR A 63 22.34 -21.92 3.65
CA THR A 63 23.79 -22.17 3.48
C THR A 63 24.63 -21.55 4.60
N GLY A 64 24.07 -20.65 5.40
CA GLY A 64 24.78 -19.84 6.39
C GLY A 64 25.67 -18.74 5.81
N ILE A 65 25.60 -18.49 4.50
CA ILE A 65 26.43 -17.48 3.82
C ILE A 65 25.84 -16.08 4.05
N ALA A 66 26.73 -15.12 4.33
CA ALA A 66 26.38 -13.70 4.46
C ALA A 66 27.22 -12.85 3.51
N CYS A 67 26.56 -12.00 2.71
CA CYS A 67 27.18 -11.12 1.74
C CYS A 67 26.85 -9.66 2.06
N GLY A 68 27.80 -8.75 1.85
CA GLY A 68 27.51 -7.31 1.84
C GLY A 68 26.90 -6.88 0.51
N VAL A 69 26.13 -5.79 0.52
CA VAL A 69 25.68 -5.14 -0.71
C VAL A 69 26.70 -4.06 -1.11
N LYS A 70 27.26 -4.19 -2.31
CA LYS A 70 28.27 -3.25 -2.86
C LYS A 70 27.60 -2.10 -3.60
N ASP A 71 26.56 -2.39 -4.38
CA ASP A 71 25.90 -1.44 -5.27
C ASP A 71 24.48 -1.92 -5.60
N MET A 72 23.64 -1.02 -6.11
CA MET A 72 22.22 -1.27 -6.39
C MET A 72 21.80 -0.68 -7.74
N GLU A 73 21.37 -1.55 -8.64
CA GLU A 73 20.89 -1.23 -9.98
C GLU A 73 19.37 -1.31 -10.01
N PHE A 74 18.73 -0.15 -9.88
CA PHE A 74 17.28 0.00 -9.98
C PHE A 74 16.84 -0.05 -11.44
N HIS A 75 15.63 -0.55 -11.69
CA HIS A 75 15.04 -0.45 -13.02
C HIS A 75 15.00 1.02 -13.48
N PRO A 76 15.34 1.35 -14.74
CA PRO A 76 15.40 2.72 -15.23
C PRO A 76 14.06 3.48 -15.08
N ASP A 77 12.94 2.79 -15.27
CA ASP A 77 11.61 3.38 -15.15
C ASP A 77 11.04 3.37 -13.72
N PHE A 78 11.81 2.93 -12.72
CA PHE A 78 11.42 3.04 -11.32
C PHE A 78 11.69 4.46 -10.81
N ASP A 79 10.64 5.20 -10.42
CA ASP A 79 10.77 6.57 -9.92
C ASP A 79 11.29 6.58 -8.46
N ARG A 80 12.62 6.48 -8.34
CA ARG A 80 13.34 6.54 -7.06
C ARG A 80 13.02 7.81 -6.26
N TRP A 81 12.79 8.93 -6.92
CA TRP A 81 12.52 10.19 -6.23
C TRP A 81 11.13 10.16 -5.59
N MET A 82 10.13 9.72 -6.34
CA MET A 82 8.78 9.52 -5.83
C MET A 82 8.76 8.49 -4.72
N ALA A 83 9.44 7.35 -4.90
CA ALA A 83 9.58 6.31 -3.88
C ALA A 83 10.19 6.84 -2.57
N LYS A 84 11.30 7.60 -2.62
CA LYS A 84 11.88 8.26 -1.44
C LYS A 84 10.90 9.21 -0.78
N ARG A 85 10.20 10.00 -1.58
CA ARG A 85 9.20 10.94 -1.08
C ARG A 85 8.05 10.21 -0.40
N ILE A 86 7.54 9.12 -0.99
CA ILE A 86 6.49 8.29 -0.39
C ILE A 86 6.99 7.67 0.91
N VAL A 87 8.20 7.13 0.98
CA VAL A 87 8.76 6.64 2.25
C VAL A 87 8.82 7.74 3.31
N GLY A 88 9.18 8.97 2.92
CA GLY A 88 9.25 10.13 3.81
C GLY A 88 7.90 10.72 4.22
N GLN A 89 6.83 10.47 3.45
CA GLN A 89 5.49 11.05 3.65
C GLN A 89 4.45 10.02 4.12
N SER A 90 4.67 8.75 3.81
CA SER A 90 3.72 7.69 4.09
C SER A 90 3.64 7.46 5.59
N GLY A 91 2.42 7.58 6.10
CA GLY A 91 2.09 7.21 7.46
C GLY A 91 1.89 5.71 7.67
N MET A 92 2.43 4.83 6.82
CA MET A 92 2.49 3.36 7.00
C MET A 92 3.64 2.79 6.16
N VAL A 93 4.40 1.81 6.68
CA VAL A 93 5.50 1.16 5.95
C VAL A 93 5.26 -0.35 5.78
N PRO A 94 5.41 -0.88 4.55
CA PRO A 94 5.40 -0.18 3.27
C PRO A 94 3.97 0.28 2.93
N SER A 95 3.86 1.43 2.26
CA SER A 95 2.58 1.84 1.69
C SER A 95 2.27 1.05 0.44
N TYR A 96 0.96 0.92 0.18
CA TYR A 96 0.46 0.45 -1.10
C TYR A 96 1.06 1.22 -2.27
N ASP A 97 1.14 2.55 -2.18
CA ASP A 97 1.72 3.42 -3.22
C ASP A 97 3.18 3.11 -3.55
N LEU A 98 3.90 2.49 -2.61
CA LEU A 98 5.29 2.10 -2.79
C LEU A 98 5.40 0.70 -3.41
N ILE A 99 4.51 -0.22 -3.03
CA ILE A 99 4.40 -1.57 -3.59
C ILE A 99 3.97 -1.50 -5.06
N SER A 100 2.99 -0.64 -5.37
CA SER A 100 2.36 -0.48 -6.69
C SER A 100 3.16 0.37 -7.68
N GLN A 101 4.38 0.80 -7.35
CA GLN A 101 5.17 1.59 -8.30
C GLN A 101 5.53 0.80 -9.54
N HIS A 102 5.59 1.51 -10.67
CA HIS A 102 6.07 0.99 -11.93
C HIS A 102 7.49 0.42 -11.78
N GLN A 103 7.70 -0.80 -12.29
CA GLN A 103 9.02 -1.44 -12.34
C GLN A 103 9.73 -1.55 -10.99
N ASN A 104 9.02 -2.00 -9.95
CA ASN A 104 9.48 -2.13 -8.56
C ASN A 104 10.52 -3.26 -8.36
N VAL A 105 11.63 -3.22 -9.09
CA VAL A 105 12.69 -4.24 -9.11
C VAL A 105 14.06 -3.61 -8.99
N VAL A 106 14.95 -4.28 -8.27
CA VAL A 106 16.35 -3.90 -8.11
C VAL A 106 17.26 -5.12 -8.23
N ALA A 107 18.39 -4.95 -8.91
CA ALA A 107 19.51 -5.87 -8.86
C ALA A 107 20.57 -5.36 -7.86
N LEU A 108 20.98 -6.22 -6.94
CA LEU A 108 21.95 -5.93 -5.89
C LEU A 108 23.26 -6.61 -6.24
N LYS A 109 24.34 -5.83 -6.37
CA LYS A 109 25.70 -6.39 -6.53
C LYS A 109 26.24 -6.77 -5.16
N LEU A 110 26.56 -8.04 -5.00
CA LEU A 110 27.03 -8.64 -3.75
C LEU A 110 28.55 -8.61 -3.64
N THR A 111 29.03 -8.62 -2.39
CA THR A 111 30.43 -8.80 -2.04
C THR A 111 30.55 -9.78 -0.90
N ASN A 112 31.46 -10.74 -1.01
CA ASN A 112 31.71 -11.74 0.03
C ASN A 112 32.39 -11.13 1.26
N VAL A 113 32.92 -9.90 1.14
CA VAL A 113 33.53 -9.16 2.22
C VAL A 113 32.50 -8.26 2.89
N LEU A 114 32.06 -8.63 4.09
CA LEU A 114 31.18 -7.82 4.91
C LEU A 114 32.01 -6.85 5.77
N LYS A 115 32.22 -5.63 5.26
CA LYS A 115 32.94 -4.58 6.01
C LYS A 115 32.18 -4.24 7.30
N PRO A 116 32.84 -4.14 8.48
CA PRO A 116 32.21 -3.64 9.70
C PRO A 116 31.58 -2.26 9.46
N LEU A 117 30.40 -2.03 10.04
CA LEU A 117 29.76 -0.72 9.99
C LEU A 117 30.49 0.25 10.91
N ASP A 118 31.02 1.31 10.33
CA ASP A 118 31.59 2.41 11.11
C ASP A 118 30.50 3.17 11.88
N ARG A 119 30.86 3.73 13.05
CA ARG A 119 29.92 4.44 13.92
C ARG A 119 29.35 5.69 13.25
N ASP A 120 30.16 6.41 12.48
CA ASP A 120 29.71 7.62 11.79
C ASP A 120 28.77 7.27 10.64
N LEU A 121 29.05 6.16 9.93
CA LEU A 121 28.14 5.62 8.93
C LEU A 121 26.78 5.23 9.56
N MET A 122 26.78 4.49 10.68
CA MET A 122 25.53 4.12 11.37
C MET A 122 24.73 5.36 11.78
N ALA A 123 25.40 6.40 12.29
CA ALA A 123 24.73 7.65 12.64
C ALA A 123 24.10 8.34 11.42
N ARG A 124 24.79 8.38 10.27
CA ARG A 124 24.26 8.94 9.02
C ARG A 124 23.09 8.12 8.45
N VAL A 125 23.20 6.80 8.46
CA VAL A 125 22.13 5.89 8.01
C VAL A 125 20.90 6.09 8.88
N ASN A 126 21.04 6.06 10.20
CA ASN A 126 19.92 6.30 11.11
C ASN A 126 19.32 7.70 10.90
N ALA A 127 20.13 8.74 10.77
CA ALA A 127 19.63 10.08 10.49
C ALA A 127 18.86 10.20 9.16
N ALA A 128 19.23 9.41 8.15
CA ALA A 128 18.56 9.40 6.85
C ALA A 128 17.25 8.57 6.86
N LEU A 129 17.16 7.56 7.70
CA LEU A 129 16.02 6.64 7.78
C LEU A 129 14.99 7.03 8.84
N ILE A 130 15.37 7.82 9.83
CA ILE A 130 14.46 8.33 10.86
C ILE A 130 13.53 9.36 10.21
N LEU A 131 12.22 9.10 10.31
CA LEU A 131 11.21 10.07 9.90
C LEU A 131 11.09 11.19 10.95
N PRO A 132 10.79 12.43 10.54
CA PRO A 132 10.59 13.53 11.47
C PRO A 132 9.39 13.25 12.37
N VAL A 133 9.58 13.38 13.69
CA VAL A 133 8.49 13.33 14.66
C VAL A 133 7.61 14.57 14.46
N PRO A 134 6.27 14.44 14.50
CA PRO A 134 5.40 15.61 14.47
C PRO A 134 5.76 16.60 15.59
N SER A 135 5.71 17.90 15.30
CA SER A 135 6.08 18.95 16.24
C SER A 135 5.19 18.89 17.50
N GLN A 136 5.77 19.21 18.66
CA GLN A 136 5.03 19.20 19.93
C GLN A 136 3.78 20.08 19.92
N GLU A 137 3.81 21.18 19.15
CA GLU A 137 2.66 22.07 18.97
C GLU A 137 1.45 21.39 18.31
N ASN A 138 1.69 20.36 17.50
CA ASN A 138 0.66 19.61 16.78
C ASN A 138 0.27 18.29 17.47
N THR A 139 0.97 17.91 18.54
CA THR A 139 0.70 16.68 19.28
C THR A 139 0.03 16.99 20.61
N LEU A 140 -1.15 16.42 20.88
CA LEU A 140 -1.84 16.61 22.15
C LEU A 140 -1.19 15.79 23.28
N VAL A 141 -0.83 14.55 22.97
CA VAL A 141 -0.22 13.59 23.89
C VAL A 141 0.82 12.80 23.12
N SER A 142 1.98 12.56 23.73
CA SER A 142 3.01 11.64 23.21
C SER A 142 3.62 10.85 24.35
N GLY A 143 4.19 9.69 24.03
CA GLY A 143 4.82 8.83 25.03
C GLY A 143 5.32 7.52 24.44
N GLN A 144 5.64 6.58 25.31
CA GLN A 144 5.87 5.18 24.95
C GLN A 144 4.84 4.31 25.67
N ALA A 145 4.24 3.38 24.94
CA ALA A 145 3.27 2.45 25.48
C ALA A 145 3.65 1.03 25.07
N GLY A 146 3.77 0.13 26.04
CA GLY A 146 3.70 -1.30 25.77
C GLY A 146 2.26 -1.76 25.59
N ARG A 147 2.06 -3.07 25.49
CA ARG A 147 0.75 -3.68 25.22
C ARG A 147 -0.30 -3.29 26.27
N ILE A 148 0.06 -3.36 27.55
CA ILE A 148 -0.84 -3.05 28.67
C ILE A 148 -1.11 -1.55 28.72
N GLU A 149 -0.07 -0.73 28.61
CA GLU A 149 -0.19 0.73 28.67
C GLU A 149 -0.99 1.30 27.50
N LEU A 150 -0.94 0.67 26.32
CA LEU A 150 -1.69 1.10 25.14
C LEU A 150 -3.19 1.11 25.41
N THR A 151 -3.71 0.12 26.14
CA THR A 151 -5.13 0.06 26.49
C THR A 151 -5.54 1.22 27.40
N SER A 152 -4.69 1.59 28.35
CA SER A 152 -4.88 2.76 29.23
C SER A 152 -4.82 4.07 28.45
N VAL A 153 -3.91 4.19 27.48
CA VAL A 153 -3.83 5.36 26.58
C VAL A 153 -5.11 5.49 25.77
N LEU A 154 -5.58 4.41 25.15
CA LEU A 154 -6.82 4.38 24.38
C LEU A 154 -8.04 4.75 25.23
N GLN A 155 -8.18 4.16 26.42
CA GLN A 155 -9.27 4.50 27.34
C GLN A 155 -9.24 5.97 27.76
N THR A 156 -8.06 6.52 28.03
CA THR A 156 -7.89 7.93 28.39
C THR A 156 -8.33 8.85 27.25
N LEU A 157 -7.89 8.57 26.02
CA LEU A 157 -8.26 9.36 24.85
C LEU A 157 -9.76 9.28 24.53
N VAL A 158 -10.34 8.09 24.68
CA VAL A 158 -11.79 7.85 24.53
C VAL A 158 -12.59 8.61 25.58
N ASN A 159 -12.20 8.52 26.85
CA ASN A 159 -12.91 9.19 27.94
C ASN A 159 -12.80 10.72 27.85
N ALA A 160 -11.69 11.23 27.33
CA ALA A 160 -11.49 12.65 27.05
C ALA A 160 -12.33 13.16 25.86
N ARG A 161 -13.00 12.25 25.12
CA ARG A 161 -13.73 12.55 23.87
C ARG A 161 -12.87 13.27 22.84
N ASN A 162 -11.61 12.90 22.77
CA ASN A 162 -10.69 13.48 21.80
C ASN A 162 -11.11 13.12 20.37
N TYR A 163 -10.80 14.03 19.45
CA TYR A 163 -11.04 13.88 18.03
C TYR A 163 -9.68 13.92 17.32
N GLY A 164 -9.29 12.86 16.62
CA GLY A 164 -7.99 12.78 15.95
C GLY A 164 -7.43 11.37 15.79
N THR A 165 -6.16 11.27 15.40
CA THR A 165 -5.48 9.99 15.15
C THR A 165 -4.41 9.72 16.21
N LEU A 166 -4.52 8.57 16.88
CA LEU A 166 -3.42 7.96 17.62
C LEU A 166 -2.52 7.19 16.64
N VAL A 167 -1.25 7.57 16.56
CA VAL A 167 -0.26 6.95 15.69
C VAL A 167 0.79 6.25 16.56
N LEU A 168 1.05 4.98 16.27
CA LEU A 168 2.13 4.19 16.86
C LEU A 168 3.26 4.08 15.84
N THR A 169 4.49 4.33 16.28
CA THR A 169 5.68 4.26 15.42
C THR A 169 6.68 3.23 15.91
N ASN A 170 7.65 2.88 15.06
CA ASN A 170 8.85 2.13 15.45
C ASN A 170 9.98 3.08 15.89
N ASP A 171 11.17 2.53 16.15
CA ASP A 171 12.37 3.28 16.56
C ASP A 171 12.87 4.30 15.52
N ARG A 172 12.41 4.19 14.28
CA ARG A 172 12.69 5.14 13.18
C ARG A 172 11.56 6.11 12.91
N ASN A 173 10.60 6.21 13.83
CA ASN A 173 9.38 7.01 13.69
C ASN A 173 8.53 6.63 12.47
N GLN A 174 8.71 5.43 11.92
CA GLN A 174 7.83 4.92 10.87
C GLN A 174 6.55 4.42 11.53
N THR A 175 5.41 4.83 11.00
CA THR A 175 4.12 4.39 11.54
C THR A 175 3.91 2.89 11.31
N VAL A 176 3.60 2.19 12.41
CA VAL A 176 3.29 0.76 12.44
C VAL A 176 1.80 0.54 12.63
N ALA A 177 1.14 1.43 13.36
CA ALA A 177 -0.30 1.40 13.58
C ALA A 177 -0.88 2.81 13.62
N ARG A 178 -2.15 2.93 13.25
CA ARG A 178 -2.94 4.16 13.39
C ARG A 178 -4.37 3.86 13.77
N MET A 179 -4.94 4.73 14.59
CA MET A 179 -6.24 4.57 15.21
C MET A 179 -6.96 5.92 15.21
N PHE A 180 -8.09 6.01 14.53
CA PHE A 180 -8.87 7.23 14.44
C PHE A 180 -9.97 7.24 15.49
N LEU A 181 -10.03 8.34 16.24
CA LEU A 181 -11.00 8.59 17.29
C LEU A 181 -11.90 9.76 16.89
N GLU A 182 -13.20 9.56 17.03
CA GLU A 182 -14.25 10.54 16.74
C GLU A 182 -15.25 10.58 17.90
N ASP A 183 -15.33 11.73 18.57
CA ASP A 183 -16.19 11.96 19.75
C ASP A 183 -16.05 10.87 20.84
N GLY A 184 -14.81 10.50 21.15
CA GLY A 184 -14.52 9.45 22.13
C GLY A 184 -14.89 8.04 21.68
N LYS A 185 -15.17 7.81 20.39
CA LYS A 185 -15.33 6.47 19.82
C LYS A 185 -14.15 6.17 18.93
N LEU A 186 -13.59 4.98 19.10
CA LEU A 186 -12.60 4.47 18.16
C LEU A 186 -13.36 3.99 16.92
N THR A 187 -13.22 4.69 15.80
CA THR A 187 -14.00 4.40 14.58
C THR A 187 -13.22 3.62 13.55
N HIS A 188 -11.91 3.83 13.44
CA HIS A 188 -11.07 3.10 12.51
C HIS A 188 -9.75 2.71 13.16
N ALA A 189 -9.21 1.57 12.76
CA ALA A 189 -7.89 1.13 13.15
C ALA A 189 -7.19 0.48 11.96
N GLN A 190 -5.87 0.62 11.91
CA GLN A 190 -5.04 -0.09 10.97
C GLN A 190 -3.73 -0.48 11.64
N PHE A 191 -3.35 -1.74 11.49
CA PHE A 191 -2.08 -2.28 11.95
C PHE A 191 -1.56 -3.22 10.86
N ARG A 192 -0.49 -2.82 10.18
CA ARG A 192 0.00 -3.51 8.97
C ARG A 192 -1.12 -3.69 7.92
N ASN A 193 -1.40 -4.92 7.50
CA ASN A 193 -2.48 -5.31 6.59
C ASN A 193 -3.84 -5.50 7.28
N SER A 194 -3.89 -5.57 8.62
CA SER A 194 -5.14 -5.70 9.36
C SER A 194 -5.85 -4.36 9.50
N ARG A 195 -7.18 -4.41 9.50
CA ARG A 195 -8.08 -3.25 9.63
C ARG A 195 -9.04 -3.44 10.80
N ASN A 196 -9.53 -2.34 11.35
CA ASN A 196 -10.62 -2.29 12.32
C ASN A 196 -10.41 -3.24 13.51
N GLU A 197 -11.40 -4.06 13.84
CA GLU A 197 -11.37 -4.94 15.00
C GLU A 197 -10.16 -5.88 14.97
N ASP A 198 -9.86 -6.47 13.81
CA ASP A 198 -8.72 -7.37 13.63
C ASP A 198 -7.39 -6.64 13.83
N ALA A 199 -7.29 -5.37 13.42
CA ALA A 199 -6.10 -4.56 13.69
C ALA A 199 -5.86 -4.39 15.19
N ILE A 200 -6.92 -4.13 15.97
CA ILE A 200 -6.83 -3.97 17.42
C ILE A 200 -6.48 -5.29 18.11
N TYR A 201 -7.17 -6.37 17.74
CA TYR A 201 -6.88 -7.70 18.28
C TYR A 201 -5.45 -8.12 17.98
N ARG A 202 -4.99 -7.94 16.74
CA ARG A 202 -3.63 -8.27 16.33
C ARG A 202 -2.57 -7.39 17.00
N LEU A 203 -2.82 -6.09 17.12
CA LEU A 203 -1.89 -5.17 17.79
C LEU A 203 -1.70 -5.57 19.27
N ILE A 204 -2.78 -5.84 19.99
CA ILE A 204 -2.74 -6.21 21.40
C ILE A 204 -2.16 -7.62 21.58
N THR A 205 -2.38 -8.55 20.65
CA THR A 205 -1.84 -9.92 20.69
C THR A 205 -0.38 -10.04 20.20
N SER A 206 0.15 -9.04 19.49
CA SER A 206 1.53 -9.04 18.98
C SER A 206 2.59 -8.97 20.09
N GLU A 207 3.74 -9.62 19.89
CA GLU A 207 4.85 -9.66 20.87
C GLU A 207 5.68 -8.36 20.97
N ILE A 208 5.17 -7.24 20.45
CA ILE A 208 5.96 -6.01 20.38
C ILE A 208 6.02 -5.35 21.77
N GLU A 209 7.24 -5.12 22.25
CA GLU A 209 7.48 -4.69 23.64
C GLU A 209 6.95 -3.29 23.91
N ARG A 210 7.29 -2.29 23.07
CA ARG A 210 6.90 -0.89 23.25
C ARG A 210 6.83 -0.14 21.92
N PHE A 211 5.85 0.75 21.81
CA PHE A 211 5.72 1.70 20.72
C PHE A 211 5.83 3.13 21.24
N PRO A 212 6.70 3.98 20.68
CA PRO A 212 6.47 5.41 20.69
C PRO A 212 5.10 5.72 20.07
N PHE A 213 4.35 6.60 20.70
CA PHE A 213 3.04 7.02 20.21
C PHE A 213 2.89 8.54 20.27
N HIS A 214 2.02 9.04 19.40
CA HIS A 214 1.60 10.44 19.39
C HIS A 214 0.14 10.54 18.97
N PHE A 215 -0.59 11.46 19.59
CA PHE A 215 -1.97 11.79 19.23
C PHE A 215 -2.02 13.10 18.46
N LEU A 216 -2.52 13.03 17.23
CA LEU A 216 -2.67 14.16 16.32
C LEU A 216 -4.15 14.57 16.25
N PRO A 217 -4.52 15.73 16.82
CA PRO A 217 -5.85 16.28 16.64
C PRO A 217 -6.07 16.59 15.16
N GLN A 218 -7.06 15.96 14.54
CA GLN A 218 -7.39 16.19 13.13
C GLN A 218 -8.86 15.89 12.89
N SER A 219 -9.55 16.73 12.13
CA SER A 219 -11.00 16.60 11.88
C SER A 219 -11.35 15.50 10.88
N GLU A 220 -10.43 15.10 10.01
CA GLU A 220 -10.65 14.03 9.05
C GLU A 220 -9.34 13.28 8.83
N ALA A 221 -9.45 12.00 8.50
CA ALA A 221 -8.32 11.12 8.24
C ALA A 221 -8.45 10.56 6.82
N SER A 222 -7.57 10.97 5.91
CA SER A 222 -7.62 10.55 4.49
C SER A 222 -7.51 9.04 4.28
N TRP A 223 -7.03 8.30 5.29
CA TRP A 223 -6.88 6.86 5.27
C TRP A 223 -8.10 6.06 5.75
N CYS A 224 -9.12 6.73 6.28
CA CYS A 224 -10.37 6.09 6.68
C CYS A 224 -11.26 5.84 5.45
N ASN A 225 -10.74 5.10 4.47
CA ASN A 225 -11.39 4.76 3.21
C ASN A 225 -12.08 3.38 3.25
N PHE A 226 -12.39 2.88 4.44
CA PHE A 226 -13.07 1.61 4.68
C PHE A 226 -14.14 1.80 5.77
N PRO A 227 -15.14 0.90 5.87
CA PRO A 227 -16.23 1.06 6.83
C PRO A 227 -15.73 1.20 8.28
N PRO A 228 -16.39 2.00 9.12
CA PRO A 228 -16.01 2.14 10.53
C PRO A 228 -16.31 0.86 11.33
N MET A 229 -15.60 0.71 12.45
CA MET A 229 -15.84 -0.34 13.44
C MET A 229 -17.26 -0.27 14.00
N VAL A 230 -17.82 -1.44 14.26
CA VAL A 230 -19.18 -1.58 14.79
C VAL A 230 -19.15 -1.75 16.30
N LYS A 231 -18.10 -2.37 16.84
CA LYS A 231 -18.00 -2.70 18.26
C LYS A 231 -17.51 -1.51 19.09
N SER A 232 -17.93 -1.43 20.35
CA SER A 232 -17.47 -0.39 21.26
C SER A 232 -16.01 -0.60 21.68
N THR A 233 -15.27 0.47 21.94
CA THR A 233 -13.86 0.39 22.37
C THR A 233 -13.69 -0.50 23.60
N THR A 234 -14.57 -0.40 24.60
CA THR A 234 -14.52 -1.24 25.80
C THR A 234 -14.65 -2.72 25.47
N PHE A 235 -15.60 -3.08 24.59
CA PHE A 235 -15.77 -4.46 24.16
C PHE A 235 -14.51 -4.96 23.43
N LEU A 236 -13.96 -4.15 22.51
CA LEU A 236 -12.76 -4.49 21.76
C LEU A 236 -11.57 -4.78 22.66
N LEU A 237 -11.33 -3.93 23.66
CA LEU A 237 -10.21 -4.11 24.58
C LEU A 237 -10.40 -5.37 25.44
N MET A 238 -11.59 -5.60 25.97
CA MET A 238 -11.89 -6.82 26.76
C MET A 238 -11.70 -8.09 25.93
N GLU A 239 -12.21 -8.10 24.71
CA GLU A 239 -12.09 -9.22 23.79
C GLU A 239 -10.64 -9.45 23.35
N ALA A 240 -9.87 -8.37 23.11
CA ALA A 240 -8.46 -8.48 22.78
C ALA A 240 -7.63 -9.13 23.89
N TYR A 241 -7.92 -8.79 25.17
CA TYR A 241 -7.28 -9.43 26.32
C TYR A 241 -7.62 -10.91 26.43
N ARG A 242 -8.90 -11.26 26.29
CA ARG A 242 -9.35 -12.66 26.26
C ARG A 242 -8.61 -13.45 25.17
N ARG A 243 -8.56 -12.92 23.95
CA ARG A 243 -7.86 -13.54 22.81
C ARG A 243 -6.37 -13.69 23.06
N MET A 244 -5.71 -12.72 23.70
CA MET A 244 -4.29 -12.80 24.03
C MET A 244 -3.98 -13.98 24.97
N GLU A 245 -4.81 -14.18 25.99
CA GLU A 245 -4.66 -15.30 26.94
C GLU A 245 -4.90 -16.65 26.25
N GLU A 246 -5.97 -16.76 25.46
CA GLU A 246 -6.35 -18.00 24.79
C GLU A 246 -5.45 -18.33 23.60
N GLN A 247 -4.95 -17.34 22.87
CA GLN A 247 -4.05 -17.55 21.73
C GLN A 247 -2.79 -18.30 22.16
N SER A 248 -2.24 -17.98 23.34
CA SER A 248 -1.07 -18.68 23.88
C SER A 248 -1.36 -20.16 24.12
N GLN A 249 -2.58 -20.50 24.55
CA GLN A 249 -3.02 -21.88 24.74
C GLN A 249 -3.22 -22.59 23.39
N LEU A 250 -3.83 -21.92 22.42
CA LEU A 250 -4.01 -22.45 21.05
C LEU A 250 -2.66 -22.75 20.39
N VAL A 251 -1.69 -21.85 20.52
CA VAL A 251 -0.33 -22.07 19.99
C VAL A 251 0.27 -23.33 20.60
N GLN A 252 0.14 -23.55 21.91
CA GLN A 252 0.65 -24.76 22.57
C GLN A 252 -0.08 -26.03 22.12
N GLN A 253 -1.41 -25.98 21.98
CA GLN A 253 -2.24 -27.11 21.53
C GLN A 253 -1.90 -27.52 20.08
N LEU A 254 -1.58 -26.55 19.23
CA LEU A 254 -1.19 -26.76 17.84
C LEU A 254 0.30 -27.08 17.66
N GLY A 255 1.05 -27.31 18.75
CA GLY A 255 2.47 -27.68 18.68
C GLY A 255 3.43 -26.53 18.35
N GLY A 256 3.01 -25.28 18.55
CA GLY A 256 3.83 -24.08 18.36
C GLY A 256 3.61 -23.40 17.00
N LEU A 257 4.15 -22.18 16.86
CA LEU A 257 4.05 -21.40 15.62
C LEU A 257 4.87 -21.96 14.45
N ASN A 258 5.82 -22.85 14.74
CA ASN A 258 6.62 -23.54 13.71
C ASN A 258 5.95 -24.82 13.19
N ALA A 259 4.82 -25.21 13.75
CA ALA A 259 4.03 -26.30 13.20
C ALA A 259 3.44 -25.89 11.85
N VAL A 260 3.11 -26.86 11.02
CA VAL A 260 2.52 -26.65 9.70
C VAL A 260 1.20 -27.39 9.59
N ALA A 261 0.20 -26.73 9.02
CA ALA A 261 -1.09 -27.34 8.72
C ALA A 261 -1.08 -27.99 7.33
N VAL A 262 -1.53 -29.24 7.25
CA VAL A 262 -1.61 -30.00 5.99
C VAL A 262 -3.05 -30.45 5.78
N ARG A 263 -3.59 -30.25 4.57
CA ARG A 263 -4.94 -30.71 4.22
C ARG A 263 -4.95 -32.24 4.13
N VAL A 264 -5.87 -32.86 4.86
CA VAL A 264 -6.09 -34.33 4.84
C VAL A 264 -7.20 -34.69 3.86
N THR A 265 -8.19 -33.80 3.70
CA THR A 265 -9.25 -33.95 2.72
C THR A 265 -8.99 -33.06 1.50
N GLU A 266 -9.44 -33.49 0.31
CA GLU A 266 -9.32 -32.67 -0.91
C GLU A 266 -10.30 -31.48 -0.88
N GLN A 267 -11.49 -31.70 -0.33
CA GLN A 267 -12.56 -30.72 -0.24
C GLN A 267 -12.93 -30.46 1.22
N LEU A 268 -13.35 -29.23 1.49
CA LEU A 268 -13.85 -28.83 2.80
C LEU A 268 -15.27 -29.34 3.01
N ASN A 269 -15.49 -30.02 4.13
CA ASN A 269 -16.81 -30.48 4.58
C ASN A 269 -17.38 -29.52 5.63
N PHE A 270 -18.35 -28.71 5.21
CA PHE A 270 -19.03 -27.74 6.06
C PHE A 270 -19.93 -28.35 7.15
N ASP A 271 -20.38 -29.60 6.97
CA ASP A 271 -21.27 -30.28 7.92
C ASP A 271 -20.54 -30.64 9.22
N LEU A 272 -19.22 -30.81 9.15
CA LEU A 272 -18.36 -31.09 10.30
C LEU A 272 -17.93 -29.82 11.05
N LEU A 273 -18.28 -28.64 10.53
CA LEU A 273 -17.86 -27.36 11.07
C LEU A 273 -19.03 -26.67 11.83
N PRO A 274 -18.76 -26.09 13.02
CA PRO A 274 -19.71 -25.21 13.69
C PRO A 274 -20.09 -24.02 12.79
N GLU A 275 -21.37 -23.66 12.78
CA GLU A 275 -21.92 -22.64 11.87
C GLU A 275 -21.19 -21.29 11.98
N GLU A 276 -20.84 -20.87 13.20
CA GLU A 276 -20.12 -19.63 13.48
C GLU A 276 -18.69 -19.62 12.88
N TRP A 277 -18.05 -20.78 12.74
CA TRP A 277 -16.67 -20.92 12.24
C TRP A 277 -16.61 -21.25 10.75
N ARG A 278 -17.74 -21.57 10.09
CA ARG A 278 -17.75 -21.99 8.67
C ARG A 278 -17.09 -20.98 7.74
N PRO A 279 -17.44 -19.67 7.76
CA PRO A 279 -16.88 -18.72 6.80
C PRO A 279 -15.36 -18.57 6.98
N LEU A 280 -14.93 -18.49 8.25
CA LEU A 280 -13.52 -18.31 8.58
C LEU A 280 -12.70 -19.57 8.33
N SER A 281 -13.24 -20.75 8.64
CA SER A 281 -12.59 -22.02 8.35
C SER A 281 -12.46 -22.26 6.85
N ALA A 282 -13.43 -21.83 6.04
CA ALA A 282 -13.31 -21.88 4.58
C ALA A 282 -12.23 -20.95 4.05
N TYR A 283 -12.17 -19.73 4.57
CA TYR A 283 -11.10 -18.78 4.25
C TYR A 283 -9.71 -19.34 4.58
N ILE A 284 -9.54 -19.84 5.81
CA ILE A 284 -8.28 -20.41 6.28
C ILE A 284 -7.95 -21.69 5.51
N TRP A 285 -8.93 -22.55 5.25
CA TRP A 285 -8.74 -23.76 4.44
C TRP A 285 -8.06 -23.43 3.12
N ASN A 286 -8.55 -22.44 2.38
CA ASN A 286 -7.99 -21.99 1.10
C ASN A 286 -6.57 -21.45 1.22
N CYS A 287 -6.20 -20.90 2.38
CA CYS A 287 -4.87 -20.36 2.67
C CYS A 287 -3.89 -21.39 3.25
N ILE A 288 -4.35 -22.56 3.71
CA ILE A 288 -3.47 -23.60 4.24
C ILE A 288 -2.57 -24.13 3.14
N ASN A 289 -1.27 -24.11 3.44
CA ASN A 289 -0.22 -24.63 2.59
C ASN A 289 0.70 -25.54 3.41
N PRO A 290 1.02 -26.76 2.92
CA PRO A 290 1.83 -27.73 3.66
C PRO A 290 3.27 -27.27 3.94
N GLU A 291 3.73 -26.19 3.33
CA GLU A 291 5.08 -25.64 3.44
C GLU A 291 5.08 -24.34 4.29
N MET A 292 3.92 -23.87 4.76
CA MET A 292 3.82 -22.60 5.49
C MET A 292 3.58 -22.84 6.98
N SER A 293 4.49 -22.35 7.82
CA SER A 293 4.33 -22.37 9.28
C SER A 293 3.06 -21.64 9.72
N LEU A 294 2.47 -22.05 10.85
CA LEU A 294 1.33 -21.36 11.45
C LEU A 294 1.67 -19.89 11.76
N GLY A 295 2.90 -19.61 12.18
CA GLY A 295 3.41 -18.25 12.36
C GLY A 295 3.36 -17.44 11.07
N SER A 296 3.84 -18.01 9.96
CA SER A 296 3.77 -17.35 8.65
C SER A 296 2.33 -17.17 8.18
N LEU A 297 1.46 -18.19 8.32
CA LEU A 297 0.05 -18.11 7.98
C LEU A 297 -0.66 -16.97 8.73
N THR A 298 -0.47 -16.86 10.05
CA THR A 298 -1.05 -15.75 10.85
C THR A 298 -0.53 -14.38 10.43
N ARG A 299 0.70 -14.29 9.92
CA ARG A 299 1.27 -13.02 9.44
C ARG A 299 0.77 -12.63 8.05
N SER A 300 0.53 -13.62 7.20
CA SER A 300 0.18 -13.46 5.79
C SER A 300 -1.23 -12.96 5.54
N LEU A 301 -2.13 -13.19 6.50
CA LEU A 301 -3.54 -12.83 6.40
C LEU A 301 -3.81 -11.51 7.13
N SER A 302 -4.88 -10.80 6.78
CA SER A 302 -5.34 -9.55 7.39
C SER A 302 -6.14 -9.79 8.67
N LEU A 303 -6.34 -11.06 9.05
CA LEU A 303 -6.98 -11.50 10.28
C LEU A 303 -6.05 -11.40 11.49
N ASP A 304 -6.61 -11.44 12.69
CA ASP A 304 -5.84 -11.61 13.91
C ASP A 304 -5.42 -13.06 14.14
N GLY A 305 -4.31 -13.26 14.85
CA GLY A 305 -3.71 -14.58 15.07
C GLY A 305 -4.66 -15.57 15.76
N TYR A 306 -5.49 -15.11 16.69
CA TYR A 306 -6.47 -15.96 17.36
C TYR A 306 -7.52 -16.52 16.38
N SER A 307 -8.09 -15.69 15.51
CA SER A 307 -9.08 -16.12 14.51
C SER A 307 -8.49 -17.17 13.56
N VAL A 308 -7.26 -16.96 13.09
CA VAL A 308 -6.53 -17.90 12.23
C VAL A 308 -6.32 -19.24 12.96
N LEU A 309 -5.73 -19.20 14.15
CA LEU A 309 -5.40 -20.41 14.92
C LEU A 309 -6.65 -21.15 15.41
N GLY A 310 -7.72 -20.45 15.80
CA GLY A 310 -8.99 -21.05 16.17
C GLY A 310 -9.65 -21.79 15.02
N SER A 311 -9.54 -21.25 13.80
CA SER A 311 -10.02 -21.93 12.59
C SER A 311 -9.20 -23.16 12.26
N VAL A 312 -7.86 -23.08 12.39
CA VAL A 312 -6.97 -24.24 12.26
C VAL A 312 -7.34 -25.32 13.28
N GLN A 313 -7.55 -24.96 14.54
CA GLN A 313 -7.96 -25.91 15.59
C GLN A 313 -9.33 -26.55 15.27
N THR A 314 -10.27 -25.79 14.71
CA THR A 314 -11.59 -26.30 14.30
C THR A 314 -11.48 -27.29 13.13
N LEU A 315 -10.66 -26.97 12.13
CA LEU A 315 -10.34 -27.85 11.01
C LEU A 315 -9.62 -29.13 11.47
N LEU A 316 -8.69 -29.01 12.42
CA LEU A 316 -7.96 -30.13 13.00
C LEU A 316 -8.90 -31.05 13.79
N SER A 317 -9.78 -30.47 14.61
CA SER A 317 -10.73 -31.22 15.45
C SER A 317 -11.79 -31.95 14.61
N SER A 318 -12.10 -31.44 13.42
CA SER A 318 -12.99 -32.10 12.45
C SER A 318 -12.28 -33.13 11.56
N GLY A 319 -10.97 -33.32 11.73
CA GLY A 319 -10.17 -34.28 10.96
C GLY A 319 -9.91 -33.88 9.50
N GLN A 320 -10.13 -32.62 9.14
CA GLN A 320 -9.97 -32.13 7.77
C GLN A 320 -8.52 -31.72 7.48
N ILE A 321 -7.76 -31.37 8.52
CA ILE A 321 -6.32 -31.11 8.45
C ILE A 321 -5.56 -31.93 9.48
N ALA A 322 -4.25 -32.05 9.26
CA ALA A 322 -3.28 -32.55 10.22
C ALA A 322 -2.28 -31.44 10.55
N ILE A 323 -1.62 -31.58 11.69
CA ILE A 323 -0.50 -30.73 12.09
C ILE A 323 0.79 -31.55 12.03
N GLU A 324 1.79 -31.01 11.35
CA GLU A 324 3.10 -31.62 11.21
C GLU A 324 4.18 -30.69 11.77
N GLN A 325 5.24 -31.28 12.30
CA GLN A 325 6.45 -30.55 12.70
C GLN A 325 7.45 -30.65 11.57
N ARG A 326 7.99 -29.49 11.16
CA ARG A 326 9.00 -29.43 10.12
C ARG A 326 10.32 -28.91 10.65
N GLU A 327 11.39 -29.53 10.20
CA GLU A 327 12.73 -29.07 10.47
C GLU A 327 13.05 -27.83 9.62
N ALA A 328 13.99 -27.02 10.11
CA ALA A 328 14.48 -25.88 9.36
C ALA A 328 15.15 -26.34 8.05
N ALA A 329 15.06 -25.52 7.01
CA ALA A 329 15.70 -25.82 5.74
C ALA A 329 17.23 -25.79 5.87
N LEU A 330 17.89 -26.83 5.36
CA LEU A 330 19.33 -26.85 5.14
C LEU A 330 19.59 -27.11 3.66
N ALA A 331 20.50 -26.35 3.05
CA ALA A 331 20.93 -26.55 1.68
C ALA A 331 22.46 -26.62 1.63
N SER A 332 22.98 -27.56 0.85
CA SER A 332 24.43 -27.75 0.71
C SER A 332 25.09 -26.73 -0.21
N SER A 333 24.33 -26.08 -1.10
CA SER A 333 24.86 -25.20 -2.13
C SER A 333 23.85 -24.13 -2.52
N SER A 334 24.35 -22.97 -2.94
CA SER A 334 23.58 -21.90 -3.57
C SER A 334 23.81 -21.93 -5.08
N LEU A 335 22.74 -21.99 -5.87
CA LEU A 335 22.82 -21.99 -7.34
C LEU A 335 21.91 -20.90 -7.93
N PRO A 336 22.40 -20.03 -8.82
CA PRO A 336 21.56 -19.01 -9.44
C PRO A 336 20.24 -19.58 -10.00
N LEU A 337 19.13 -18.88 -9.75
CA LEU A 337 17.83 -19.29 -10.25
C LEU A 337 17.71 -18.94 -11.74
N VAL A 338 17.19 -19.87 -12.53
CA VAL A 338 16.92 -19.66 -13.95
C VAL A 338 15.70 -18.77 -14.10
N MET A 339 15.80 -17.71 -14.91
CA MET A 339 14.68 -16.80 -15.21
C MET A 339 14.12 -17.09 -16.61
N SER A 340 12.80 -16.95 -16.79
CA SER A 340 12.13 -17.13 -18.09
C SER A 340 11.16 -15.98 -18.39
N VAL A 341 11.39 -15.30 -19.52
CA VAL A 341 10.47 -14.28 -20.05
C VAL A 341 9.49 -14.89 -21.07
N GLU A 342 9.79 -16.08 -21.60
CA GLU A 342 8.98 -16.74 -22.62
C GLU A 342 7.73 -17.40 -22.04
N SER A 343 7.71 -17.63 -20.73
CA SER A 343 6.58 -18.18 -20.00
C SER A 343 5.49 -17.11 -19.89
N HIS A 344 4.70 -16.95 -20.95
CA HIS A 344 3.50 -16.12 -20.92
C HIS A 344 2.63 -16.55 -19.73
N LEU A 345 2.34 -15.58 -18.86
CA LEU A 345 1.43 -15.75 -17.73
C LEU A 345 0.04 -15.31 -18.18
N THR A 346 -0.92 -16.20 -18.01
CA THR A 346 -2.33 -16.00 -18.32
C THR A 346 -3.17 -16.25 -17.07
N ASN A 347 -4.37 -15.69 -17.02
CA ASN A 347 -5.28 -15.89 -15.89
C ASN A 347 -5.57 -17.38 -15.70
N GLY A 348 -5.44 -17.84 -14.46
CA GLY A 348 -5.58 -19.25 -14.06
C GLY A 348 -4.28 -20.04 -14.09
N ASP A 349 -3.17 -19.50 -14.59
CA ASP A 349 -1.89 -20.21 -14.58
C ASP A 349 -1.41 -20.47 -13.14
N ASP A 350 -1.03 -21.71 -12.86
CA ASP A 350 -0.37 -22.10 -11.63
C ASP A 350 1.05 -21.51 -11.54
N VAL A 351 1.37 -20.98 -10.36
CA VAL A 351 2.69 -20.46 -10.02
C VAL A 351 3.07 -20.88 -8.58
N TYR A 352 4.37 -20.92 -8.31
CA TYR A 352 4.89 -21.25 -6.99
C TYR A 352 5.75 -20.11 -6.49
N ALA A 353 5.37 -19.49 -5.38
CA ALA A 353 6.21 -18.50 -4.74
C ALA A 353 7.14 -19.16 -3.72
N LEU A 354 8.42 -18.80 -3.76
CA LEU A 354 9.46 -19.40 -2.93
C LEU A 354 10.00 -18.40 -1.92
N GLY A 355 10.21 -18.81 -0.68
CA GLY A 355 10.80 -17.96 0.35
C GLY A 355 11.35 -18.78 1.51
N ILE A 356 11.89 -18.08 2.51
CA ILE A 356 12.28 -18.65 3.79
C ILE A 356 11.74 -17.73 4.87
N ASP A 357 10.93 -18.26 5.78
CA ASP A 357 10.32 -17.45 6.84
C ASP A 357 11.39 -16.96 7.83
N PRO A 358 11.56 -15.63 8.03
CA PRO A 358 12.59 -15.08 8.89
C PRO A 358 12.47 -15.44 10.38
N TYR A 359 11.30 -15.91 10.81
CA TYR A 359 11.06 -16.26 12.21
C TYR A 359 11.26 -17.75 12.49
N SER A 360 10.72 -18.61 11.62
CA SER A 360 10.82 -20.07 11.80
C SER A 360 12.02 -20.71 11.10
N TYR A 361 12.71 -19.99 10.19
CA TYR A 361 13.76 -20.51 9.31
C TYR A 361 13.30 -21.68 8.43
N GLN A 362 11.98 -21.87 8.30
CA GLN A 362 11.39 -22.89 7.45
C GLN A 362 11.25 -22.37 6.01
N PRO A 363 11.40 -23.24 5.01
CA PRO A 363 11.13 -22.88 3.63
C PRO A 363 9.64 -22.59 3.48
N VAL A 364 9.29 -21.65 2.60
CA VAL A 364 7.91 -21.33 2.24
C VAL A 364 7.77 -21.58 0.74
N LEU A 365 6.95 -22.55 0.38
CA LEU A 365 6.60 -22.87 -1.01
C LEU A 365 5.09 -22.71 -1.18
N MET A 366 4.67 -21.55 -1.69
CA MET A 366 3.28 -21.19 -1.84
C MET A 366 2.79 -21.46 -3.26
N ARG A 367 1.95 -22.50 -3.45
CA ARG A 367 1.19 -22.65 -4.69
C ARG A 367 0.14 -21.55 -4.76
N ALA A 368 0.07 -20.88 -5.89
CA ALA A 368 -0.90 -19.85 -6.20
C ALA A 368 -1.26 -19.92 -7.68
N TYR A 369 -2.18 -19.06 -8.11
CA TYR A 369 -2.48 -18.87 -9.52
C TYR A 369 -2.57 -17.39 -9.86
N ILE A 370 -2.43 -17.08 -11.15
CA ILE A 370 -2.60 -15.73 -11.67
C ILE A 370 -4.09 -15.42 -11.74
N ILE A 371 -4.53 -14.33 -11.13
CA ILE A 371 -5.93 -13.92 -11.14
C ILE A 371 -6.17 -13.07 -12.39
N GLU A 372 -5.39 -12.00 -12.53
CA GLU A 372 -5.54 -11.01 -13.60
C GLU A 372 -4.30 -10.13 -13.75
N GLU A 373 -4.25 -9.40 -14.86
CA GLU A 373 -3.33 -8.28 -15.05
C GLU A 373 -3.75 -7.10 -14.17
N PHE A 374 -2.79 -6.37 -13.62
CA PHE A 374 -3.07 -5.25 -12.74
C PHE A 374 -3.53 -4.02 -13.54
N TRP A 375 -4.78 -3.60 -13.32
CA TRP A 375 -5.53 -2.69 -14.20
C TRP A 375 -5.04 -1.24 -14.29
N GLN A 376 -4.04 -0.82 -13.52
CA GLN A 376 -3.57 0.57 -13.44
C GLN A 376 -2.65 1.02 -14.61
N GLY A 377 -2.65 0.29 -15.73
CA GLY A 377 -1.80 0.62 -16.88
C GLY A 377 -0.31 0.42 -16.63
N LEU A 378 0.02 -0.33 -15.58
CA LEU A 378 1.38 -0.76 -15.30
C LEU A 378 1.62 -2.05 -16.07
N GLU A 379 2.25 -1.93 -17.23
CA GLU A 379 2.73 -3.07 -17.99
C GLU A 379 3.63 -3.90 -17.04
N HIS A 380 3.47 -5.23 -17.05
CA HIS A 380 4.21 -6.20 -16.23
C HIS A 380 3.75 -6.42 -14.79
N HIS A 381 2.77 -5.68 -14.28
CA HIS A 381 2.18 -5.97 -12.97
C HIS A 381 1.00 -6.92 -13.09
N MET A 382 0.96 -7.90 -12.21
CA MET A 382 -0.07 -8.94 -12.20
C MET A 382 -0.50 -9.23 -10.76
N VAL A 383 -1.71 -9.76 -10.63
CA VAL A 383 -2.33 -10.10 -9.35
C VAL A 383 -2.35 -11.62 -9.21
N SER A 384 -1.85 -12.11 -8.08
CA SER A 384 -1.86 -13.55 -7.74
C SER A 384 -2.62 -13.82 -6.47
N SER A 385 -3.03 -15.09 -6.31
CA SER A 385 -3.63 -15.60 -5.08
C SER A 385 -2.60 -15.95 -3.99
N ALA A 386 -1.33 -15.56 -4.15
CA ALA A 386 -0.24 -15.97 -3.28
C ALA A 386 -0.25 -15.20 -1.93
N SER A 387 -0.93 -15.74 -0.92
CA SER A 387 -0.99 -15.17 0.44
C SER A 387 0.35 -15.29 1.19
N LEU A 388 1.34 -14.46 0.82
CA LEU A 388 2.62 -14.36 1.50
C LEU A 388 2.62 -13.23 2.53
N PRO A 389 3.39 -13.35 3.62
CA PRO A 389 3.57 -12.27 4.55
C PRO A 389 4.46 -11.20 3.93
N LEU A 390 4.30 -9.97 4.39
CA LEU A 390 4.98 -8.81 3.86
C LEU A 390 6.52 -8.94 3.92
N GLU A 391 7.04 -9.63 4.93
CA GLU A 391 8.46 -9.91 5.11
C GLU A 391 9.04 -10.81 4.00
N LEU A 392 8.19 -11.40 3.13
CA LEU A 392 8.59 -12.14 1.94
C LEU A 392 8.49 -11.33 0.64
N ALA A 393 8.24 -10.02 0.69
CA ALA A 393 8.40 -9.15 -0.47
C ALA A 393 9.79 -9.34 -1.11
N GLY A 394 9.84 -9.51 -2.44
CA GLY A 394 11.02 -9.90 -3.20
C GLY A 394 11.14 -11.40 -3.49
N ALA A 395 10.26 -12.25 -2.94
CA ALA A 395 10.22 -13.68 -3.22
C ALA A 395 10.02 -13.96 -4.73
N PRO A 396 10.78 -14.89 -5.34
CA PRO A 396 10.57 -15.27 -6.72
C PRO A 396 9.29 -16.11 -6.88
N LEU A 397 8.55 -15.86 -7.95
CA LEU A 397 7.48 -16.72 -8.44
C LEU A 397 8.02 -17.59 -9.57
N VAL A 398 7.79 -18.89 -9.49
CA VAL A 398 8.31 -19.91 -10.39
C VAL A 398 7.18 -20.59 -11.13
N LYS A 399 7.36 -20.78 -12.44
CA LYS A 399 6.52 -21.60 -13.33
C LYS A 399 7.44 -22.42 -14.22
N ASP A 400 7.14 -23.72 -14.37
CA ASP A 400 7.94 -24.64 -15.19
C ASP A 400 9.44 -24.66 -14.84
N GLY A 401 9.76 -24.51 -13.54
CA GLY A 401 11.12 -24.53 -13.03
C GLY A 401 11.93 -23.25 -13.25
N ALA A 402 11.33 -22.20 -13.81
CA ALA A 402 11.98 -20.90 -14.02
C ALA A 402 11.24 -19.77 -13.28
N VAL A 403 11.98 -18.76 -12.82
CA VAL A 403 11.43 -17.54 -12.23
C VAL A 403 10.73 -16.74 -13.33
N VAL A 404 9.46 -16.45 -13.12
CA VAL A 404 8.58 -15.71 -14.04
C VAL A 404 8.06 -14.39 -13.45
N GLY A 405 8.17 -14.23 -12.13
CA GLY A 405 7.76 -13.00 -11.45
C GLY A 405 8.45 -12.79 -10.10
N ILE A 406 8.21 -11.63 -9.50
CA ILE A 406 8.75 -11.23 -8.20
C ILE A 406 7.60 -10.69 -7.36
N HIS A 407 7.39 -11.27 -6.18
CA HIS A 407 6.34 -10.87 -5.26
C HIS A 407 6.61 -9.48 -4.67
N CYS A 408 5.67 -8.53 -4.79
CA CYS A 408 5.84 -7.17 -4.28
C CYS A 408 5.13 -6.92 -2.94
N GLY A 409 4.08 -7.67 -2.63
CA GLY A 409 3.32 -7.57 -1.38
C GLY A 409 1.81 -7.41 -1.57
N PRO A 410 1.06 -7.23 -0.47
CA PRO A 410 -0.40 -7.32 -0.46
C PRO A 410 -1.10 -6.09 -1.06
N LEU A 411 -2.18 -6.32 -1.82
CA LEU A 411 -3.05 -5.28 -2.42
C LEU A 411 -4.30 -4.94 -1.57
N VAL A 412 -4.36 -5.44 -0.32
CA VAL A 412 -5.53 -5.40 0.56
C VAL A 412 -6.09 -3.98 0.79
N GLN A 413 -5.26 -2.94 0.62
CA GLN A 413 -5.71 -1.57 0.85
C GLN A 413 -6.76 -1.08 -0.14
N GLU A 414 -6.73 -1.50 -1.40
CA GLU A 414 -7.65 -0.99 -2.43
C GLU A 414 -8.75 -1.99 -2.81
N PHE A 415 -8.44 -3.28 -2.82
CA PHE A 415 -9.33 -4.27 -3.44
C PHE A 415 -10.14 -5.13 -2.45
N GLY A 416 -9.87 -5.00 -1.14
CA GLY A 416 -10.50 -5.86 -0.14
C GLY A 416 -10.13 -7.34 -0.34
N VAL A 417 -11.05 -8.24 0.04
CA VAL A 417 -10.92 -9.69 -0.17
C VAL A 417 -11.60 -10.04 -1.49
N TYR A 418 -10.89 -10.75 -2.39
CA TYR A 418 -11.48 -11.27 -3.64
C TYR A 418 -12.42 -12.43 -3.33
N GLY A 419 -13.47 -12.59 -4.16
CA GLY A 419 -14.68 -13.40 -3.93
C GLY A 419 -14.50 -14.82 -3.34
N ASP A 420 -13.35 -15.47 -3.53
CA ASP A 420 -13.09 -16.84 -3.04
C ASP A 420 -12.26 -16.91 -1.75
N GLY A 421 -12.04 -15.78 -1.07
CA GLY A 421 -11.40 -15.78 0.23
C GLY A 421 -9.88 -15.95 0.16
N PHE A 422 -9.22 -15.14 -0.67
CA PHE A 422 -7.78 -14.93 -0.60
C PHE A 422 -7.47 -13.43 -0.62
N GLU A 423 -6.29 -13.07 -0.11
CA GLU A 423 -5.79 -11.70 -0.16
C GLU A 423 -5.01 -11.51 -1.47
N PRO A 424 -5.46 -10.62 -2.36
CA PRO A 424 -4.78 -10.39 -3.64
C PRO A 424 -3.40 -9.81 -3.41
N GLN A 425 -2.42 -10.35 -4.11
CA GLN A 425 -1.01 -10.00 -3.91
C GLN A 425 -0.39 -9.59 -5.23
N LEU A 426 0.32 -8.47 -5.20
CA LEU A 426 0.96 -7.90 -6.38
C LEU A 426 2.26 -8.63 -6.65
N PHE A 427 2.50 -8.92 -7.91
CA PHE A 427 3.83 -9.29 -8.36
C PHE A 427 4.15 -8.59 -9.68
N ILE A 428 5.43 -8.55 -10.00
CA ILE A 428 5.95 -7.96 -11.22
C ILE A 428 6.65 -9.02 -12.06
N SER A 429 6.50 -8.97 -13.38
CA SER A 429 7.14 -9.90 -14.31
C SER A 429 8.66 -9.91 -14.14
N VAL A 430 9.28 -11.08 -14.33
CA VAL A 430 10.73 -11.22 -14.32
C VAL A 430 11.41 -10.44 -15.45
N ALA A 431 10.68 -10.04 -16.50
CA ALA A 431 11.20 -9.20 -17.58
C ALA A 431 11.89 -7.93 -17.04
N SER A 432 11.33 -7.33 -15.99
CA SER A 432 11.89 -6.19 -15.27
C SER A 432 13.28 -6.49 -14.68
N ALA A 433 13.52 -7.71 -14.20
CA ALA A 433 14.81 -8.10 -13.67
C ALA A 433 15.90 -8.19 -14.76
N PHE A 434 15.55 -8.66 -15.96
CA PHE A 434 16.49 -8.69 -17.10
C PHE A 434 17.01 -7.29 -17.42
N THR A 435 16.14 -6.29 -17.43
CA THR A 435 16.52 -4.89 -17.65
C THR A 435 17.50 -4.40 -16.58
N CYS A 436 17.25 -4.69 -15.30
CA CYS A 436 18.15 -4.32 -14.20
C CYS A 436 19.53 -4.98 -14.33
N LEU A 437 19.58 -6.22 -14.79
CA LEU A 437 20.81 -6.98 -14.99
C LEU A 437 21.56 -6.61 -16.28
N GLY A 438 21.00 -5.70 -17.10
CA GLY A 438 21.57 -5.34 -18.40
C GLY A 438 21.55 -6.50 -19.41
N LEU A 439 20.73 -7.51 -19.17
CA LEU A 439 20.57 -8.64 -20.07
C LEU A 439 19.61 -8.25 -21.19
N HIS A 440 20.00 -8.49 -22.44
CA HIS A 440 19.09 -8.28 -23.56
C HIS A 440 17.91 -9.24 -23.43
N LEU A 441 16.70 -8.70 -23.46
CA LEU A 441 15.49 -9.51 -23.58
C LEU A 441 15.63 -10.40 -24.82
N PRO A 442 15.40 -11.72 -24.68
CA PRO A 442 15.43 -12.61 -25.84
C PRO A 442 14.44 -12.08 -26.88
N LYS A 443 14.89 -11.96 -28.13
CA LYS A 443 13.98 -11.61 -29.22
C LYS A 443 12.91 -12.71 -29.29
N PRO A 444 11.61 -12.37 -29.27
CA PRO A 444 10.55 -13.37 -29.30
C PRO A 444 10.73 -14.27 -30.54
N GLY A 445 10.91 -15.58 -30.31
CA GLY A 445 11.07 -16.59 -31.37
C GLY A 445 12.40 -17.36 -31.40
N LEU A 446 13.31 -17.14 -30.45
CA LEU A 446 14.53 -17.95 -30.29
C LEU A 446 14.51 -18.68 -28.94
N SER A 447 13.71 -19.74 -28.86
CA SER A 447 13.68 -20.63 -27.70
C SER A 447 15.01 -21.38 -27.60
N GLY A 448 15.88 -20.88 -26.74
CA GLY A 448 17.11 -21.53 -26.35
C GLY A 448 17.35 -21.20 -24.89
N ALA A 449 17.37 -22.22 -24.02
CA ALA A 449 17.82 -22.05 -22.65
C ALA A 449 19.16 -21.31 -22.66
N PHE A 450 19.28 -20.22 -21.90
CA PHE A 450 20.56 -19.52 -21.79
C PHE A 450 21.61 -20.51 -21.28
N PRO A 451 22.79 -20.58 -21.89
CA PRO A 451 23.90 -21.31 -21.29
C PRO A 451 24.17 -20.67 -19.92
N ALA A 452 24.47 -21.50 -18.91
CA ALA A 452 24.92 -21.02 -17.62
C ALA A 452 26.00 -19.93 -17.84
N VAL A 453 25.87 -18.79 -17.14
CA VAL A 453 26.89 -17.74 -17.15
C VAL A 453 28.23 -18.42 -16.83
N PRO A 454 29.27 -18.24 -17.66
CA PRO A 454 30.53 -18.95 -17.48
C PRO A 454 31.04 -18.74 -16.06
N ASP A 455 31.41 -19.84 -15.41
CA ASP A 455 31.93 -19.87 -14.04
C ASP A 455 32.95 -18.75 -13.86
N SER A 456 32.56 -17.69 -13.16
CA SER A 456 33.54 -16.78 -12.58
C SER A 456 34.01 -17.43 -11.30
N ASP A 457 35.33 -17.54 -11.12
CA ASP A 457 36.02 -18.18 -9.99
C ASP A 457 35.81 -17.46 -8.63
N VAL A 458 34.57 -17.10 -8.31
CA VAL A 458 34.17 -16.59 -7.00
C VAL A 458 33.75 -17.79 -6.16
N THR A 459 34.72 -18.54 -5.68
CA THR A 459 34.48 -19.52 -4.60
C THR A 459 34.09 -18.77 -3.34
N PHE A 460 32.85 -18.93 -2.89
CA PHE A 460 32.44 -18.51 -1.55
C PHE A 460 33.23 -19.33 -0.53
N ALA A 461 34.14 -18.69 0.19
CA ALA A 461 34.85 -19.35 1.29
C ALA A 461 33.83 -19.67 2.38
N THR A 462 33.49 -20.95 2.53
CA THR A 462 32.65 -21.44 3.62
C THR A 462 33.49 -21.41 4.90
N GLU A 463 33.53 -20.28 5.60
CA GLU A 463 34.03 -20.27 6.97
C GLU A 463 33.03 -21.05 7.83
N SER A 464 33.47 -22.18 8.38
CA SER A 464 32.69 -23.04 9.26
C SER A 464 32.27 -22.29 10.51
N SER A 465 31.09 -21.66 10.48
CA SER A 465 30.47 -20.96 11.59
C SER A 465 29.88 -21.96 12.59
N THR A 466 30.66 -22.35 13.60
CA THR A 466 30.17 -23.06 14.79
C THR A 466 29.53 -22.12 15.83
N ALA A 467 29.41 -20.82 15.54
CA ALA A 467 28.98 -19.81 16.51
C ALA A 467 27.47 -19.49 16.48
N LEU A 468 26.75 -19.80 15.39
CA LEU A 468 25.33 -19.43 15.26
C LEU A 468 24.36 -20.37 16.01
N SER A 469 24.72 -21.64 16.25
CA SER A 469 23.89 -22.55 17.06
C SER A 469 23.89 -22.20 18.56
N ALA A 470 24.88 -21.45 19.05
CA ALA A 470 25.01 -21.11 20.47
C ALA A 470 24.15 -19.91 20.90
N VAL A 471 23.76 -19.02 19.97
CA VAL A 471 22.94 -17.83 20.29
C VAL A 471 21.47 -18.20 20.48
N ASN A 472 20.98 -19.26 19.81
CA ASN A 472 19.57 -19.65 19.86
C ASN A 472 19.20 -20.66 20.97
N ALA A 473 20.19 -21.28 21.64
CA ALA A 473 19.93 -22.16 22.79
C ALA A 473 19.84 -21.40 24.14
N ALA A 474 20.31 -20.15 24.20
CA ALA A 474 20.40 -19.38 25.45
C ALA A 474 19.13 -18.59 25.81
N SER A 475 18.20 -18.39 24.87
CA SER A 475 16.96 -17.63 25.07
C SER A 475 15.75 -18.48 25.49
N SER A 476 15.81 -19.82 25.37
CA SER A 476 14.69 -20.72 25.68
C SER A 476 14.87 -21.57 26.95
N ALA A 477 15.95 -21.38 27.72
CA ALA A 477 16.30 -22.21 28.88
C ALA A 477 16.36 -21.48 30.23
N LYS A 478 15.62 -20.37 30.42
CA LYS A 478 15.62 -19.59 31.68
C LYS A 478 14.28 -19.48 32.42
N VAL A 479 13.33 -20.39 32.15
CA VAL A 479 12.09 -20.52 32.92
C VAL A 479 11.80 -21.99 33.20
N ALA A 480 12.64 -22.64 34.01
CA ALA A 480 12.29 -23.82 34.80
C ALA A 480 13.45 -24.16 35.73
N GLN A 481 13.13 -24.55 36.97
CA GLN A 481 14.00 -25.13 37.99
C GLN A 481 14.72 -24.16 38.94
N SER A 482 14.06 -23.86 40.07
CA SER A 482 14.62 -24.21 41.38
C SER A 482 13.51 -24.23 42.45
N ASN A 483 12.96 -25.41 42.71
CA ASN A 483 12.21 -25.66 43.95
C ASN A 483 12.51 -27.08 44.40
N SER A 484 13.44 -27.21 45.34
CA SER A 484 13.51 -28.38 46.23
C SER A 484 14.37 -28.07 47.47
N ASN A 485 13.66 -27.98 48.60
CA ASN A 485 13.94 -28.66 49.85
C ASN A 485 14.85 -28.03 50.94
N PRO A 486 14.60 -28.44 52.21
CA PRO A 486 14.53 -27.54 53.37
C PRO A 486 15.58 -27.88 54.45
N ASP A 487 15.73 -27.03 55.47
CA ASP A 487 15.66 -27.42 56.89
C ASP A 487 16.14 -26.33 57.88
N MET A 488 15.37 -26.24 58.97
CA MET A 488 15.74 -25.97 60.37
C MET A 488 16.85 -24.95 60.75
N ARG A 489 16.48 -23.90 61.51
CA ARG A 489 16.62 -23.86 62.99
C ARG A 489 16.17 -22.51 63.59
N ALA A 490 15.65 -22.61 64.81
CA ALA A 490 15.18 -21.54 65.69
C ALA A 490 16.29 -20.65 66.27
N THR A 491 15.94 -19.44 66.74
CA THR A 491 16.07 -18.92 68.13
C THR A 491 16.22 -17.38 68.22
N GLY A 492 15.67 -16.80 69.31
CA GLY A 492 16.11 -15.53 69.95
C GLY A 492 15.47 -14.25 69.40
N SER A 493 14.47 -13.61 70.04
CA SER A 493 14.46 -12.84 71.31
C SER A 493 14.92 -11.37 71.22
N SER A 494 14.07 -10.51 71.78
CA SER A 494 14.32 -9.23 72.50
C SER A 494 14.71 -7.95 71.75
N ASP A 495 13.81 -6.97 71.91
CA ASP A 495 14.00 -5.58 72.37
C ASP A 495 14.83 -4.57 71.56
N SER A 496 14.15 -3.51 71.08
CA SER A 496 14.10 -2.20 71.75
C SER A 496 13.98 -1.00 70.79
N HIS A 497 13.16 -0.04 71.22
CA HIS A 497 13.10 1.40 70.91
C HIS A 497 13.82 1.99 69.68
N SER A 498 13.08 2.74 68.85
CA SER A 498 13.15 4.22 68.90
C SER A 498 12.06 4.90 68.06
N THR A 499 11.53 5.96 68.65
CA THR A 499 10.63 6.97 68.09
C THR A 499 11.35 7.85 67.07
N MET A 500 10.74 8.14 65.92
CA MET A 500 10.83 9.48 65.35
C MET A 500 9.62 9.87 64.49
N ARG A 501 9.02 10.99 64.89
CA ARG A 501 8.05 11.83 64.19
C ARG A 501 8.72 12.51 62.99
N SER A 502 8.03 12.60 61.86
CA SER A 502 8.06 13.82 61.04
C SER A 502 6.81 13.94 60.17
N LYS A 503 6.11 15.06 60.36
CA LYS A 503 5.09 15.64 59.49
C LYS A 503 5.78 16.47 58.38
N SER A 504 5.24 16.46 57.18
CA SER A 504 5.25 17.59 56.23
C SER A 504 4.22 17.31 55.13
N SER A 505 3.02 17.86 55.21
CA SER A 505 2.59 19.16 54.67
C SER A 505 2.69 19.25 53.14
N MET A 506 1.54 19.09 52.49
CA MET A 506 1.26 19.52 51.12
C MET A 506 1.42 21.04 51.02
N GLU A 507 2.21 21.49 50.05
CA GLU A 507 2.15 22.86 49.53
C GLU A 507 1.72 22.79 48.05
N THR A 508 0.50 23.25 47.80
CA THR A 508 0.01 23.68 46.49
C THR A 508 0.65 25.01 46.13
N ARG A 509 1.34 25.08 44.98
CA ARG A 509 1.76 26.34 44.36
C ARG A 509 0.94 26.62 43.12
N GLU A 510 0.04 27.59 43.24
CA GLU A 510 -0.44 28.39 42.12
C GLU A 510 0.73 29.21 41.56
N ILE A 511 0.88 29.22 40.23
CA ILE A 511 1.73 30.18 39.53
C ILE A 511 0.84 30.92 38.55
N SER A 512 0.66 32.20 38.83
CA SER A 512 0.04 33.21 37.98
C SER A 512 1.12 34.04 37.28
N ALA A 513 0.69 34.72 36.21
CA ALA A 513 1.33 35.83 35.47
C ALA A 513 2.01 35.47 34.13
N PRO A 514 2.22 36.45 33.21
CA PRO A 514 1.31 37.53 32.80
C PRO A 514 1.20 37.69 31.27
N LEU A 515 0.08 38.28 30.82
CA LEU A 515 -0.14 38.81 29.47
C LEU A 515 0.70 40.07 29.20
N GLN A 516 1.52 40.07 28.15
CA GLN A 516 1.84 41.29 27.38
C GLN A 516 2.09 41.02 25.88
N LYS A 517 1.19 41.61 25.07
CA LYS A 517 1.37 42.40 23.82
C LYS A 517 2.26 41.85 22.68
N PHE A 518 1.70 41.80 21.46
CA PHE A 518 2.19 42.60 20.32
C PHE A 518 1.15 42.63 19.18
N SER A 519 0.67 43.83 18.85
CA SER A 519 -0.08 44.15 17.63
C SER A 519 0.92 44.41 16.51
N SER A 520 0.86 43.65 15.41
CA SER A 520 1.65 43.88 14.19
C SER A 520 0.81 44.54 13.09
N LEU A 521 1.42 45.53 12.46
CA LEU A 521 0.94 46.29 11.33
C LEU A 521 0.84 45.42 10.07
N PHE A 522 -0.17 45.71 9.26
CA PHE A 522 -0.36 45.24 7.90
C PHE A 522 0.80 45.66 6.97
N GLY A 523 1.53 44.67 6.48
CA GLY A 523 2.46 44.77 5.36
C GLY A 523 1.75 44.49 4.03
N SER A 524 2.09 45.32 3.05
CA SER A 524 1.51 45.47 1.73
C SER A 524 1.66 44.23 0.81
N ILE A 525 0.60 43.98 0.04
CA ILE A 525 0.47 42.96 -1.00
C ILE A 525 1.22 43.38 -2.27
N LYS A 526 2.19 42.58 -2.72
CA LYS A 526 2.63 42.56 -4.12
C LYS A 526 3.27 41.21 -4.45
N GLY A 527 2.64 40.43 -5.33
CA GLY A 527 3.24 39.22 -5.93
C GLY A 527 2.26 38.08 -6.19
N ALA A 528 1.23 38.31 -7.01
CA ALA A 528 0.30 37.27 -7.46
C ALA A 528 0.58 36.90 -8.92
N VAL A 529 1.68 36.18 -9.18
CA VAL A 529 1.92 35.39 -10.41
C VAL A 529 2.92 34.27 -10.07
N ASP A 530 2.48 33.14 -9.49
CA ASP A 530 3.23 31.85 -9.52
C ASP A 530 2.55 30.63 -8.84
N ASN A 531 1.21 30.59 -8.70
CA ASN A 531 0.55 29.50 -7.95
C ASN A 531 0.25 28.22 -8.76
N PHE A 532 0.93 27.95 -9.88
CA PHE A 532 0.86 26.65 -10.58
C PHE A 532 2.12 25.78 -10.44
N LYS A 533 3.20 26.29 -9.84
CA LYS A 533 4.48 25.55 -9.71
C LYS A 533 4.50 24.47 -8.62
N LYS A 534 3.41 24.29 -7.85
CA LYS A 534 3.34 23.32 -6.74
C LYS A 534 2.12 22.40 -6.81
N VAL A 535 1.59 22.15 -8.00
CA VAL A 535 0.57 21.11 -8.14
C VAL A 535 1.29 19.76 -8.10
N PRO A 536 0.90 18.82 -7.21
CA PRO A 536 1.49 17.48 -7.18
C PRO A 536 1.35 16.83 -8.57
N PRO A 537 2.31 15.96 -8.97
CA PRO A 537 2.16 15.19 -10.19
C PRO A 537 0.84 14.41 -10.15
N PRO A 538 0.17 14.24 -11.30
CA PRO A 538 -1.10 13.51 -11.34
C PRO A 538 -0.91 12.07 -10.86
N PRO A 539 -1.95 11.47 -10.26
CA PRO A 539 -2.08 10.02 -10.13
C PRO A 539 -1.73 9.29 -11.45
N ALA A 540 -1.13 8.11 -11.35
CA ALA A 540 -0.81 7.29 -12.52
C ALA A 540 -2.09 7.01 -13.33
N GLY A 541 -2.01 7.15 -14.66
CA GLY A 541 -3.14 6.94 -15.58
C GLY A 541 -4.00 8.17 -15.89
N GLN A 542 -3.82 9.30 -15.20
CA GLN A 542 -4.62 10.52 -15.43
C GLN A 542 -4.04 11.42 -16.54
N PHE A 543 -4.79 11.65 -17.62
CA PHE A 543 -4.33 12.46 -18.77
C PHE A 543 -4.46 13.98 -18.57
N LEU A 544 -5.39 14.42 -17.72
CA LEU A 544 -5.65 15.84 -17.50
C LEU A 544 -5.98 16.16 -16.04
N GLN A 545 -5.76 17.41 -15.66
CA GLN A 545 -6.26 18.01 -14.42
C GLN A 545 -7.00 19.28 -14.79
N ALA A 546 -8.18 19.50 -14.20
CA ALA A 546 -8.93 20.72 -14.41
C ALA A 546 -9.06 21.52 -13.12
N GLN A 547 -9.02 22.83 -13.27
CA GLN A 547 -9.33 23.79 -12.22
C GLN A 547 -10.50 24.68 -12.68
N MET A 548 -11.48 24.84 -11.80
CA MET A 548 -12.68 25.62 -12.11
C MET A 548 -12.47 27.11 -11.86
N LEU A 549 -12.83 27.92 -12.85
CA LEU A 549 -12.80 29.37 -12.81
C LEU A 549 -14.23 29.92 -12.88
N ARG A 550 -14.62 30.77 -11.93
CA ARG A 550 -15.95 31.37 -11.86
C ARG A 550 -15.87 32.86 -12.12
N GLN A 551 -16.78 33.38 -12.93
CA GLN A 551 -17.08 34.79 -13.05
C GLN A 551 -18.46 35.03 -12.47
N THR A 552 -18.53 35.77 -11.35
CA THR A 552 -19.80 36.18 -10.76
C THR A 552 -20.48 37.25 -11.62
N ILE A 553 -21.81 37.36 -11.57
CA ILE A 553 -22.56 38.44 -12.26
C ILE A 553 -22.02 39.84 -11.90
N SER A 554 -21.54 40.00 -10.66
CA SER A 554 -20.97 41.26 -10.15
C SER A 554 -19.53 41.54 -10.59
N SER A 555 -18.86 40.58 -11.25
CA SER A 555 -17.45 40.64 -11.61
C SER A 555 -17.25 40.49 -13.10
N ASN A 556 -16.31 41.27 -13.65
CA ASN A 556 -15.83 41.11 -15.03
C ASN A 556 -14.59 40.22 -15.14
N LYS A 557 -14.17 39.59 -14.03
CA LYS A 557 -12.97 38.74 -13.96
C LYS A 557 -13.33 37.35 -13.48
N PHE A 558 -12.79 36.34 -14.16
CA PHE A 558 -12.77 34.97 -13.69
C PHE A 558 -11.79 34.83 -12.52
N ALA A 559 -12.21 34.12 -11.48
CA ALA A 559 -11.40 33.79 -10.32
C ALA A 559 -11.43 32.28 -10.04
N LYS A 560 -10.37 31.77 -9.41
CA LYS A 560 -10.30 30.36 -9.00
C LYS A 560 -11.40 30.07 -7.98
N THR A 561 -12.11 28.97 -8.19
CA THR A 561 -13.23 28.57 -7.35
C THR A 561 -12.78 27.45 -6.41
N PRO A 562 -12.96 27.57 -5.09
CA PRO A 562 -12.72 26.47 -4.17
C PRO A 562 -13.71 25.32 -4.40
N ASP A 563 -13.32 24.10 -4.05
CA ASP A 563 -14.19 22.93 -4.12
C ASP A 563 -15.45 23.14 -3.28
N LYS A 564 -16.58 22.57 -3.72
CA LYS A 564 -17.90 22.69 -3.06
C LYS A 564 -18.52 24.10 -3.06
N THR A 565 -18.04 25.00 -3.90
CA THR A 565 -18.67 26.32 -4.05
C THR A 565 -20.06 26.19 -4.69
N GLU A 566 -21.09 26.76 -4.06
CA GLU A 566 -22.41 26.92 -4.67
C GLU A 566 -22.38 28.01 -5.75
N PHE A 567 -22.92 27.69 -6.92
CA PHE A 567 -23.05 28.62 -8.03
C PHE A 567 -24.35 29.40 -7.92
N MET A 568 -24.32 30.67 -8.32
CA MET A 568 -25.52 31.48 -8.41
C MET A 568 -26.03 31.47 -9.85
N THR A 569 -27.35 31.58 -9.98
CA THR A 569 -28.01 31.86 -11.26
C THR A 569 -27.30 32.99 -11.99
N GLY A 570 -26.91 32.76 -13.26
CA GLY A 570 -26.29 33.76 -14.12
C GLY A 570 -24.76 33.86 -14.04
N ASP A 571 -24.12 33.03 -13.23
CA ASP A 571 -22.66 32.89 -13.26
C ASP A 571 -22.16 32.25 -14.56
N PHE A 572 -20.90 32.55 -14.90
CA PHE A 572 -20.17 31.87 -15.97
C PHE A 572 -19.05 31.04 -15.39
N VAL A 573 -18.93 29.80 -15.86
CA VAL A 573 -17.86 28.87 -15.45
C VAL A 573 -16.95 28.55 -16.62
N LYS A 574 -15.64 28.58 -16.36
CA LYS A 574 -14.58 28.13 -17.25
C LYS A 574 -13.75 27.05 -16.55
N PHE A 575 -13.06 26.24 -17.33
CA PHE A 575 -12.16 25.20 -16.83
C PHE A 575 -10.75 25.46 -17.35
N GLU A 576 -9.82 25.73 -16.45
CA GLU A 576 -8.40 25.72 -16.75
C GLU A 576 -7.92 24.27 -16.71
N VAL A 577 -7.69 23.68 -17.88
CA VAL A 577 -7.33 22.27 -18.04
C VAL A 577 -5.85 22.16 -18.39
N LYS A 578 -5.09 21.44 -17.57
CA LYS A 578 -3.69 21.11 -17.79
C LYS A 578 -3.57 19.67 -18.25
N THR A 579 -2.90 19.44 -19.38
CA THR A 579 -2.62 18.11 -19.91
C THR A 579 -1.33 17.53 -19.35
N PHE A 580 -1.29 16.21 -19.17
CA PHE A 580 -0.10 15.47 -18.76
C PHE A 580 0.44 14.55 -19.85
N GLU A 581 -0.31 14.39 -20.93
CA GLU A 581 0.05 13.69 -22.16
C GLU A 581 -0.48 14.48 -23.35
N GLU A 582 -0.04 14.12 -24.56
CA GLU A 582 -0.63 14.69 -25.78
C GLU A 582 -2.02 14.09 -26.02
N CYS A 583 -3.06 14.91 -26.02
CA CYS A 583 -4.44 14.44 -26.13
C CYS A 583 -5.38 15.46 -26.80
N TYR A 584 -6.52 14.99 -27.26
CA TYR A 584 -7.68 15.78 -27.65
C TYR A 584 -8.61 15.92 -26.45
N ILE A 585 -9.21 17.10 -26.28
CA ILE A 585 -10.10 17.37 -25.15
C ILE A 585 -11.49 17.70 -25.66
N TYR A 586 -12.50 17.06 -25.07
CA TYR A 586 -13.90 17.33 -25.31
C TYR A 586 -14.56 17.79 -24.02
N MET A 587 -15.45 18.77 -24.12
CA MET A 587 -16.25 19.26 -23.00
C MET A 587 -17.72 19.09 -23.33
N VAL A 588 -18.41 18.20 -22.61
CA VAL A 588 -19.84 17.94 -22.78
C VAL A 588 -20.55 18.44 -21.53
N ALA A 589 -21.59 19.25 -21.71
CA ALA A 589 -22.44 19.70 -20.62
C ALA A 589 -23.82 19.08 -20.73
N LYS A 590 -24.28 18.45 -19.65
CA LYS A 590 -25.63 17.91 -19.49
C LYS A 590 -26.40 18.78 -18.49
N PRO A 591 -27.33 19.61 -18.97
CA PRO A 591 -28.10 20.45 -18.07
C PRO A 591 -29.12 19.65 -17.27
N SER A 592 -29.49 20.12 -16.06
CA SER A 592 -30.55 19.49 -15.26
C SER A 592 -31.95 19.61 -15.89
N THR A 593 -32.13 20.59 -16.76
CA THR A 593 -33.37 20.77 -17.52
C THR A 593 -33.53 19.67 -18.56
N SER A 594 -34.75 19.42 -19.06
CA SER A 594 -35.01 18.45 -20.14
C SER A 594 -34.42 18.84 -21.51
N GLN A 595 -33.41 19.72 -21.53
CA GLN A 595 -32.64 20.05 -22.71
C GLN A 595 -31.64 18.93 -23.01
N PRO A 596 -31.37 18.65 -24.29
CA PRO A 596 -30.36 17.68 -24.65
C PRO A 596 -28.97 18.17 -24.17
N PRO A 597 -28.07 17.23 -23.84
CA PRO A 597 -26.69 17.53 -23.57
C PRO A 597 -26.05 18.14 -24.81
N LYS A 598 -25.00 18.93 -24.59
CA LYS A 598 -24.38 19.74 -25.64
C LYS A 598 -22.86 19.63 -25.60
N LEU A 599 -22.25 19.40 -26.77
CA LEU A 599 -20.81 19.56 -26.92
C LEU A 599 -20.46 21.05 -26.88
N LEU A 600 -19.64 21.43 -25.90
CA LEU A 600 -19.16 22.79 -25.67
C LEU A 600 -17.73 23.02 -26.15
N PHE A 601 -16.94 21.97 -26.37
CA PHE A 601 -15.62 22.07 -26.97
C PHE A 601 -15.21 20.70 -27.54
N PRO A 602 -14.59 20.65 -28.73
CA PRO A 602 -14.41 21.74 -29.68
C PRO A 602 -15.75 22.12 -30.36
N TYR A 603 -15.92 23.38 -30.76
CA TYR A 603 -17.18 23.82 -31.40
C TYR A 603 -17.24 23.50 -32.89
N THR A 604 -16.07 23.42 -33.52
CA THR A 604 -15.90 23.17 -34.95
C THR A 604 -14.77 22.17 -35.15
N TYR A 605 -14.78 21.48 -36.29
CA TYR A 605 -13.73 20.51 -36.63
C TYR A 605 -12.33 21.12 -36.55
N ASP A 606 -12.17 22.37 -36.98
CA ASP A 606 -10.87 23.08 -36.97
C ASP A 606 -10.33 23.35 -35.56
N GLU A 607 -11.20 23.29 -34.53
CA GLU A 607 -10.83 23.43 -33.12
C GLU A 607 -10.48 22.08 -32.47
N ASP A 608 -10.73 20.93 -33.12
CA ASP A 608 -10.36 19.59 -32.65
C ASP A 608 -8.87 19.33 -32.85
N GLN A 609 -8.05 20.08 -32.12
CA GLN A 609 -6.60 20.03 -32.21
C GLN A 609 -6.01 19.23 -31.06
N LYS A 610 -4.95 18.48 -31.36
CA LYS A 610 -4.19 17.75 -30.35
C LYS A 610 -3.45 18.76 -29.46
N ILE A 611 -3.69 18.69 -28.16
CA ILE A 611 -3.05 19.54 -27.15
C ILE A 611 -1.78 18.83 -26.67
N GLU A 612 -0.64 19.53 -26.72
CA GLU A 612 0.64 18.95 -26.30
C GLU A 612 0.70 18.75 -24.78
N LYS A 613 1.58 17.84 -24.35
CA LYS A 613 1.82 17.55 -22.93
C LYS A 613 2.30 18.79 -22.18
N GLY A 614 1.67 19.08 -21.04
CA GLY A 614 2.07 20.15 -20.12
C GLY A 614 1.47 21.52 -20.42
N ILE A 615 0.67 21.63 -21.50
CA ILE A 615 -0.05 22.86 -21.84
C ILE A 615 -1.29 23.00 -20.93
N SER A 616 -1.49 24.23 -20.42
CA SER A 616 -2.73 24.64 -19.77
C SER A 616 -3.59 25.43 -20.75
N ILE A 617 -4.81 24.98 -21.00
CA ILE A 617 -5.81 25.68 -21.82
C ILE A 617 -7.02 26.07 -20.97
N THR A 618 -7.79 27.07 -21.40
CA THR A 618 -9.01 27.48 -20.68
C THR A 618 -10.25 27.25 -21.55
N LEU A 619 -11.13 26.35 -21.11
CA LEU A 619 -12.33 25.94 -21.84
C LEU A 619 -13.61 26.55 -21.24
N PRO A 620 -14.54 27.07 -22.06
CA PRO A 620 -14.38 27.38 -23.47
C PRO A 620 -13.54 28.66 -23.69
N GLU A 621 -12.68 28.65 -24.70
CA GLU A 621 -11.68 29.71 -24.93
C GLU A 621 -12.27 30.94 -25.69
N ARG A 622 -13.39 30.78 -26.41
CA ARG A 622 -13.80 31.74 -27.44
C ARG A 622 -14.78 32.82 -26.98
N VAL A 623 -14.32 34.08 -26.99
CA VAL A 623 -15.19 35.26 -27.12
C VAL A 623 -15.79 35.23 -28.53
N THR A 624 -17.11 35.25 -28.66
CA THR A 624 -17.75 35.31 -29.99
C THR A 624 -17.39 36.64 -30.64
N ASP A 625 -16.49 36.64 -31.63
CA ASP A 625 -16.39 37.76 -32.56
C ASP A 625 -17.66 37.77 -33.41
N ARG A 626 -18.56 38.72 -33.13
CA ARG A 626 -19.70 39.02 -34.00
C ARG A 626 -19.17 39.52 -35.33
N THR A 627 -18.94 38.62 -36.27
CA THR A 627 -18.75 38.99 -37.67
C THR A 627 -20.09 39.45 -38.26
N SER A 628 -20.09 40.70 -38.72
CA SER A 628 -21.04 41.33 -39.65
C SER A 628 -22.50 41.54 -39.21
N GLY A 629 -22.76 42.74 -38.67
CA GLY A 629 -24.09 43.33 -38.59
C GLY A 629 -24.01 44.76 -38.06
N ASN A 630 -23.88 45.74 -38.96
CA ASN A 630 -23.74 47.18 -38.69
C ASN A 630 -24.86 47.74 -37.80
N HIS A 631 -24.80 47.62 -36.48
CA HIS A 631 -25.59 48.42 -35.55
C HIS A 631 -24.70 49.01 -34.44
N SER A 632 -24.51 50.32 -34.50
CA SER A 632 -23.82 51.14 -33.51
C SER A 632 -24.62 51.20 -32.21
N GLY A 633 -24.34 50.29 -31.28
CA GLY A 633 -24.84 50.33 -29.91
C GLY A 633 -23.85 49.58 -29.02
N SER A 634 -23.51 50.15 -27.87
CA SER A 634 -22.43 49.72 -26.96
C SER A 634 -22.26 48.18 -26.86
N GLY A 635 -21.20 47.68 -27.49
CA GLY A 635 -20.89 46.25 -27.57
C GLY A 635 -20.47 45.70 -26.21
N LYS A 636 -21.40 45.08 -25.49
CA LYS A 636 -21.07 44.18 -24.38
C LYS A 636 -20.33 42.97 -24.96
N HIS A 637 -19.09 42.74 -24.54
CA HIS A 637 -18.36 41.50 -24.84
C HIS A 637 -19.21 40.32 -24.36
N ALA A 638 -19.52 39.37 -25.25
CA ALA A 638 -20.16 38.13 -24.84
C ALA A 638 -19.15 37.31 -24.04
N THR A 639 -19.42 37.10 -22.76
CA THR A 639 -18.60 36.26 -21.89
C THR A 639 -18.77 34.80 -22.31
N ALA A 640 -17.67 34.18 -22.72
CA ALA A 640 -17.59 32.75 -23.00
C ALA A 640 -17.55 31.98 -21.67
N GLY A 641 -18.39 30.95 -21.51
CA GLY A 641 -18.41 30.11 -20.32
C GLY A 641 -19.64 29.21 -20.30
N VAL A 642 -19.61 28.17 -19.48
CA VAL A 642 -20.81 27.41 -19.14
C VAL A 642 -21.71 28.34 -18.33
N PHE A 643 -22.87 28.69 -18.89
CA PHE A 643 -23.83 29.58 -18.26
C PHE A 643 -24.67 28.80 -17.25
N ILE A 644 -24.72 29.26 -16.00
CA ILE A 644 -25.54 28.67 -14.96
C ILE A 644 -26.98 29.19 -15.09
N PRO A 645 -27.97 28.33 -15.39
CA PRO A 645 -29.33 28.77 -15.68
C PRO A 645 -30.05 29.35 -14.44
N ALA A 646 -31.20 29.97 -14.68
CA ALA A 646 -31.99 30.65 -13.63
C ALA A 646 -32.89 29.74 -12.80
N SER A 647 -33.03 28.48 -13.20
CA SER A 647 -33.74 27.46 -12.43
C SER A 647 -32.75 26.72 -11.54
N PRO A 648 -33.00 26.56 -10.23
CA PRO A 648 -32.13 25.76 -9.37
C PRO A 648 -32.05 24.31 -9.87
N GLY A 649 -30.86 23.72 -9.82
CA GLY A 649 -30.62 22.39 -10.39
C GLY A 649 -29.18 21.88 -10.23
N LYS A 650 -28.83 20.88 -11.03
CA LYS A 650 -27.48 20.29 -11.10
C LYS A 650 -27.02 20.23 -12.56
N GLU A 651 -25.87 20.81 -12.82
CA GLU A 651 -25.28 20.81 -14.15
C GLU A 651 -24.07 19.86 -14.13
N ASP A 652 -24.10 18.82 -14.95
CA ASP A 652 -22.99 17.89 -15.06
C ASP A 652 -22.13 18.26 -16.26
N VAL A 653 -20.84 18.47 -16.02
CA VAL A 653 -19.85 18.76 -17.05
C VAL A 653 -18.83 17.63 -17.09
N TYR A 654 -18.68 17.03 -18.26
CA TYR A 654 -17.73 15.96 -18.51
C TYR A 654 -16.57 16.51 -19.35
N LEU A 655 -15.36 16.40 -18.82
CA LEU A 655 -14.13 16.66 -19.55
C LEU A 655 -13.51 15.33 -19.99
N ILE A 656 -13.42 15.12 -21.29
CA ILE A 656 -12.99 13.85 -21.88
C ILE A 656 -11.64 14.08 -22.57
N ALA A 657 -10.61 13.36 -22.16
CA ALA A 657 -9.31 13.35 -22.82
C ALA A 657 -9.10 12.05 -23.60
N SER A 658 -8.74 12.18 -24.87
CA SER A 658 -8.52 11.06 -25.79
C SER A 658 -7.20 11.19 -26.56
N ARG A 659 -6.54 10.07 -26.86
CA ARG A 659 -5.30 10.06 -27.67
C ARG A 659 -5.55 10.23 -29.18
N LYS A 660 -6.78 9.98 -29.62
CA LYS A 660 -7.25 10.11 -31.02
C LYS A 660 -8.48 11.02 -31.07
N PRO A 661 -8.73 11.71 -32.19
CA PRO A 661 -9.89 12.58 -32.32
C PRO A 661 -11.19 11.76 -32.20
N LEU A 662 -12.15 12.31 -31.46
CA LEU A 662 -13.50 11.78 -31.26
C LEU A 662 -14.57 12.71 -31.84
N PHE A 663 -14.20 13.87 -32.41
CA PHE A 663 -15.17 14.85 -32.89
C PHE A 663 -16.16 14.27 -33.90
N GLU A 664 -15.70 13.41 -34.80
CA GLU A 664 -16.57 12.73 -35.77
C GLU A 664 -17.70 11.93 -35.09
N ALA A 665 -17.41 11.28 -33.94
CA ALA A 665 -18.43 10.59 -33.16
C ALA A 665 -19.48 11.57 -32.59
N PHE A 666 -19.05 12.72 -32.07
CA PHE A 666 -19.96 13.72 -31.50
C PHE A 666 -20.83 14.42 -32.56
N THR A 667 -20.35 14.53 -33.80
CA THR A 667 -21.11 15.17 -34.90
C THR A 667 -22.22 14.30 -35.50
N MET A 668 -22.28 13.01 -35.14
CA MET A 668 -23.36 12.13 -35.62
C MET A 668 -24.71 12.53 -35.00
N PRO A 669 -25.82 12.41 -35.74
CA PRO A 669 -27.15 12.68 -35.18
C PRO A 669 -27.40 11.87 -33.91
N ASN A 670 -27.83 12.53 -32.84
CA ASN A 670 -28.12 11.94 -31.51
C ASN A 670 -26.91 11.42 -30.71
N ALA A 671 -25.68 11.50 -31.24
CA ALA A 671 -24.51 10.96 -30.53
C ALA A 671 -24.18 11.73 -29.25
N GLU A 672 -24.38 13.05 -29.20
CA GLU A 672 -24.20 13.84 -27.97
C GLU A 672 -25.09 13.32 -26.83
N GLN A 673 -26.35 12.95 -27.14
CA GLN A 673 -27.29 12.41 -26.18
C GLN A 673 -26.86 11.01 -25.71
N ILE A 674 -26.56 10.11 -26.64
CA ILE A 674 -26.16 8.74 -26.35
C ILE A 674 -24.87 8.73 -25.50
N ILE A 675 -23.87 9.53 -25.89
CA ILE A 675 -22.61 9.65 -25.17
C ILE A 675 -22.83 10.21 -23.77
N ALA A 676 -23.65 11.25 -23.62
CA ALA A 676 -23.92 11.83 -22.31
C ALA A 676 -24.74 10.90 -21.40
N ASP A 677 -25.62 10.07 -21.94
CA ASP A 677 -26.38 9.08 -21.18
C ASP A 677 -25.45 7.95 -20.70
N ASN A 678 -24.57 7.44 -21.58
CA ASN A 678 -23.54 6.48 -21.21
C ASN A 678 -22.57 7.06 -20.16
N LEU A 679 -22.17 8.33 -20.30
CA LEU A 679 -21.33 9.03 -19.34
C LEU A 679 -22.03 9.22 -17.99
N GLU A 680 -23.32 9.57 -17.98
CA GLU A 680 -24.10 9.68 -16.74
C GLU A 680 -24.16 8.34 -16.01
N GLU A 681 -24.42 7.25 -16.72
CA GLU A 681 -24.44 5.91 -16.16
C GLU A 681 -23.08 5.51 -15.59
N CYS A 682 -22.00 5.67 -16.37
CA CYS A 682 -20.65 5.31 -15.94
C CYS A 682 -20.14 6.19 -14.79
N CYS A 683 -20.56 7.46 -14.74
CA CYS A 683 -20.08 8.40 -13.75
C CYS A 683 -20.98 8.49 -12.52
N ARG A 684 -22.09 7.73 -12.43
CA ARG A 684 -23.08 7.85 -11.35
C ARG A 684 -22.46 7.77 -9.95
N ASP A 685 -21.56 6.80 -9.75
CA ASP A 685 -20.91 6.56 -8.46
C ASP A 685 -19.54 7.26 -8.34
N VAL A 686 -19.12 8.00 -9.37
CA VAL A 686 -17.85 8.72 -9.37
C VAL A 686 -17.96 9.97 -8.48
N PRO A 687 -17.04 10.17 -7.52
CA PRO A 687 -17.03 11.38 -6.71
C PRO A 687 -16.77 12.64 -7.56
N HIS A 688 -17.27 13.80 -7.10
CA HIS A 688 -17.03 15.09 -7.76
C HIS A 688 -15.53 15.34 -7.96
N ALA A 689 -15.14 15.86 -9.14
CA ALA A 689 -13.76 16.16 -9.51
C ALA A 689 -12.81 14.95 -9.50
N SER A 690 -13.35 13.73 -9.59
CA SER A 690 -12.57 12.50 -9.77
C SER A 690 -12.54 12.09 -11.24
N ALA A 691 -11.39 11.58 -11.67
CA ALA A 691 -11.21 11.04 -13.02
C ALA A 691 -11.42 9.53 -13.04
N ILE A 692 -12.02 9.02 -14.10
CA ILE A 692 -12.10 7.59 -14.42
C ILE A 692 -11.52 7.35 -15.82
N THR A 693 -11.00 6.15 -16.06
CA THR A 693 -10.54 5.71 -17.38
C THR A 693 -11.50 4.66 -17.93
N LEU A 694 -12.04 4.90 -19.13
CA LEU A 694 -12.97 3.97 -19.81
C LEU A 694 -12.48 3.65 -21.22
N ALA A 695 -12.88 2.50 -21.76
CA ALA A 695 -12.74 2.22 -23.17
C ALA A 695 -13.72 3.07 -24.00
N VAL A 696 -13.28 3.59 -25.14
CA VAL A 696 -14.08 4.43 -26.05
C VAL A 696 -15.37 3.70 -26.45
N GLY A 697 -15.29 2.38 -26.68
CA GLY A 697 -16.45 1.55 -27.02
C GLY A 697 -17.60 1.58 -26.01
N VAL A 698 -17.30 1.81 -24.72
CA VAL A 698 -18.32 1.95 -23.66
C VAL A 698 -19.07 3.27 -23.80
N ILE A 699 -18.38 4.33 -24.21
CA ILE A 699 -18.92 5.68 -24.29
C ILE A 699 -19.77 5.86 -25.55
N ILE A 700 -19.34 5.28 -26.67
CA ILE A 700 -20.03 5.40 -27.96
C ILE A 700 -21.02 4.25 -28.22
N MET A 701 -21.29 3.41 -27.22
CA MET A 701 -22.23 2.29 -27.35
C MET A 701 -23.62 2.81 -27.73
N GLY A 702 -24.18 2.28 -28.82
CA GLY A 702 -25.50 2.68 -29.33
C GLY A 702 -25.49 3.82 -30.34
N VAL A 703 -24.34 4.40 -30.68
CA VAL A 703 -24.23 5.36 -31.80
C VAL A 703 -24.28 4.59 -33.12
N GLU A 704 -25.40 4.67 -33.84
CA GLU A 704 -25.59 4.01 -35.14
C GLU A 704 -24.90 4.81 -36.27
N GLY A 705 -23.82 4.27 -36.83
CA GLY A 705 -23.06 4.86 -37.95
C GLY A 705 -21.81 4.06 -38.32
N ASP A 706 -21.17 4.37 -39.45
CA ASP A 706 -19.89 3.76 -39.88
C ASP A 706 -18.74 4.24 -38.97
N LEU A 707 -18.71 3.78 -37.72
CA LEU A 707 -17.64 4.02 -36.74
C LEU A 707 -16.38 3.18 -37.02
N GLN A 708 -16.18 2.72 -38.26
CA GLN A 708 -15.06 1.84 -38.63
C GLN A 708 -13.68 2.48 -38.36
N ALA A 709 -13.61 3.81 -38.21
CA ALA A 709 -12.40 4.55 -37.91
C ALA A 709 -12.06 4.66 -36.41
N ILE A 710 -13.00 4.34 -35.50
CA ILE A 710 -12.78 4.49 -34.06
C ILE A 710 -12.41 3.15 -33.44
N ASP A 711 -11.19 3.10 -32.92
CA ASP A 711 -10.69 1.98 -32.15
C ASP A 711 -11.43 1.91 -30.80
N THR A 712 -12.39 1.01 -30.69
CA THR A 712 -13.23 0.85 -29.49
C THR A 712 -12.44 0.38 -28.27
N SER A 713 -11.26 -0.21 -28.47
CA SER A 713 -10.35 -0.64 -27.41
C SER A 713 -9.54 0.51 -26.81
N GLN A 714 -9.50 1.66 -27.48
CA GLN A 714 -8.78 2.83 -27.02
C GLN A 714 -9.35 3.30 -25.68
N ARG A 715 -8.48 3.72 -24.75
CA ARG A 715 -8.88 4.27 -23.46
C ARG A 715 -8.96 5.80 -23.51
N VAL A 716 -9.93 6.35 -22.78
CA VAL A 716 -10.10 7.79 -22.55
C VAL A 716 -10.24 8.07 -21.06
N ASN A 717 -9.76 9.25 -20.67
CA ASN A 717 -9.91 9.76 -19.31
C ASN A 717 -11.11 10.69 -19.25
N ILE A 718 -12.02 10.45 -18.31
CA ILE A 718 -13.20 11.26 -18.08
C ILE A 718 -13.09 11.88 -16.69
N LEU A 719 -13.15 13.20 -16.62
CA LEU A 719 -13.26 13.95 -15.37
C LEU A 719 -14.70 14.48 -15.25
N CYS A 720 -15.41 14.04 -14.20
CA CYS A 720 -16.79 14.43 -13.95
C CYS A 720 -16.86 15.60 -12.94
N MET A 721 -17.43 16.72 -13.39
CA MET A 721 -17.62 17.94 -12.60
C MET A 721 -19.11 18.20 -12.42
N ARG A 722 -19.62 17.96 -11.21
CA ARG A 722 -21.03 18.23 -10.85
C ARG A 722 -21.19 19.60 -10.20
N MET A 723 -21.90 20.51 -10.83
CA MET A 723 -22.15 21.86 -10.31
C MET A 723 -23.57 21.95 -9.74
N SER A 724 -23.70 22.25 -8.45
CA SER A 724 -25.01 22.53 -7.84
C SER A 724 -25.22 24.04 -7.71
N HIS A 725 -26.43 24.50 -8.01
CA HIS A 725 -26.78 25.92 -7.95
C HIS A 725 -28.12 26.13 -7.26
N THR A 726 -28.14 27.14 -6.41
CA THR A 726 -29.30 27.57 -5.62
C THR A 726 -29.76 28.95 -6.11
N ARG A 727 -31.01 29.31 -5.80
CA ARG A 727 -31.67 30.50 -6.34
C ARG A 727 -31.13 31.80 -5.74
#